data_AF-A0A3P8PZX6-F1
#
_entry.id   AF-A0A3P8PZX6-F1
#
_cell.length_a   1.000
_cell.length_b   1.000
_cell.length_c   1.000
_cell.angle_alpha   90.00
_cell.angle_beta   90.00
_cell.angle_gamma   90.00
#
_symmetry.space_group_name_H-M   'P 1'
#
loop_
_entity.id
_entity.type
_entity.pdbx_description
1 polymer ?
#
loop_
_entity_poly.entity_id
_entity_poly.type
_entity_poly.pdbx_seq_one_letter_code
_entity_poly.pdbx_strand_id
1 'polypeptide(L)'
;MDQQEQLEEISAWCKEEGLPPDSSKEAQLCLLWRALQRTTSRLSKVTRDLETHRSQHLAEMAEVRKSLEQIRFFTEHKNVLAQEIQDENDHLKEQLRRLISLQDAQISEVAKMLYQQGLTELIHSSPSEQVAYLLVERASLLETSELTDKLTGDGNTANHMGTGAQVKSTGVSQAAHKGAPRHGQSAWKKLFGLKSSQNKHTFIPAEARFLAGQESSLGRECSRLERDLEEGSRRLAVAHNEIRRLTDELESAHLTQRAYEPELQSAQQEVEQLRQEVEKLKKYEMVELRKTKELNDRLDLEIRALRNRVRSLDAEKTSLKQMVVSLQEEAEQLKAALQELLTKEVPVKQATEMTQSPTAELVQSNKTCRRLQEKLTAERRSLLEKEETIHSLQQQVDCSQTSVDNFVLNINTSEDILQDQMLLKQKKADPYLFVNTQSHDSFVTADEEPQTIKCEENRPQKECINCQQAMKTLLSSQEECEALKSEICETLYCIDEERSKFHEMKQKHKAKLCRAKQKFEDETTWRDEKIKSLERELSLCCHSVAKEKELVISITVENEKLLSERRKLLQQLNEEEHKKKDSCLKASLSKCRVELLELENKKLGNQISQMSNQLAVLEFSLQKTELLHFAEKLKKMPDDQQVFKSLPQQSSSVISPEQSEAQALLDGTLRGHSKQTDGTCYSRASEIVCQSADMSYLNLTSTQKNHLNRSGPLAALSSLENLPS
;
A
#
# COMPACT_ATOMS: atom_id res chain seq x y z
N MET A 1 20.49 51.53 55.14
CA MET A 1 20.91 50.61 56.20
C MET A 1 22.12 51.23 56.84
N ASP A 2 22.15 51.32 58.16
CA ASP A 2 23.26 51.90 58.89
C ASP A 2 24.46 50.93 58.89
N GLN A 3 25.69 51.43 59.00
CA GLN A 3 26.86 50.56 59.16
C GLN A 3 26.81 49.79 60.48
N GLN A 4 26.22 50.40 61.51
CA GLN A 4 25.92 49.78 62.79
C GLN A 4 24.97 48.58 62.63
N GLU A 5 23.85 48.81 61.94
CA GLU A 5 22.77 47.83 61.66
C GLU A 5 23.30 46.62 60.87
N GLN A 6 24.12 46.85 59.84
CA GLN A 6 24.77 45.77 59.08
C GLN A 6 25.76 44.95 59.91
N LEU A 7 26.52 45.59 60.80
CA LEU A 7 27.45 44.89 61.69
C LEU A 7 26.71 44.07 62.76
N GLU A 8 25.58 44.56 63.25
CA GLU A 8 24.74 43.85 64.21
C GLU A 8 24.08 42.61 63.55
N GLU A 9 23.53 42.75 62.34
CA GLU A 9 22.98 41.65 61.53
C GLU A 9 24.04 40.58 61.21
N ILE A 10 25.23 40.99 60.77
CA ILE A 10 26.38 40.09 60.58
C ILE A 10 26.77 39.39 61.89
N SER A 11 26.73 40.09 63.04
CA SER A 11 27.04 39.50 64.34
C SER A 11 25.98 38.49 64.80
N ALA A 12 24.71 38.68 64.44
CA ALA A 12 23.63 37.75 64.73
C ALA A 12 23.81 36.47 63.91
N TRP A 13 24.00 36.60 62.59
CA TRP A 13 24.24 35.48 61.70
C TRP A 13 25.49 34.66 62.09
N CYS A 14 26.57 35.32 62.52
CA CYS A 14 27.76 34.63 63.04
C CYS A 14 27.46 33.79 64.30
N LYS A 15 26.58 34.26 65.19
CA LYS A 15 26.17 33.52 66.40
C LYS A 15 25.28 32.33 66.06
N GLU A 16 24.39 32.46 65.07
CA GLU A 16 23.55 31.37 64.56
C GLU A 16 24.40 30.23 63.92
N GLU A 17 25.47 30.57 63.19
CA GLU A 17 26.48 29.61 62.71
C GLU A 17 27.46 29.14 63.83
N GLY A 18 27.17 29.44 65.10
CA GLY A 18 27.84 28.85 66.27
C GLY A 18 29.15 29.54 66.72
N LEU A 19 29.46 30.76 66.27
CA LEU A 19 30.60 31.50 66.81
C LEU A 19 30.31 32.09 68.21
N PRO A 20 31.23 31.94 69.18
CA PRO A 20 31.11 32.63 70.47
C PRO A 20 31.25 34.16 70.31
N PRO A 21 30.61 34.96 71.17
CA PRO A 21 30.63 36.43 71.07
C PRO A 21 32.03 37.05 71.06
N ASP A 22 32.95 36.48 71.84
CA ASP A 22 34.33 36.97 72.01
C ASP A 22 35.29 36.49 70.89
N SER A 23 34.75 35.98 69.78
CA SER A 23 35.53 35.53 68.63
C SER A 23 36.27 36.69 67.95
N SER A 24 37.53 36.47 67.57
CA SER A 24 38.32 37.46 66.83
C SER A 24 37.63 37.84 65.52
N LYS A 25 37.69 39.13 65.16
CA LYS A 25 37.21 39.66 63.88
C LYS A 25 37.78 38.89 62.68
N GLU A 26 39.00 38.37 62.79
CA GLU A 26 39.63 37.58 61.74
C GLU A 26 39.01 36.17 61.59
N ALA A 27 38.54 35.57 62.68
CA ALA A 27 37.76 34.32 62.65
C ALA A 27 36.37 34.54 62.03
N GLN A 28 35.71 35.65 62.39
CA GLN A 28 34.42 36.07 61.81
C GLN A 28 34.56 36.32 60.30
N LEU A 29 35.57 37.10 59.87
CA LEU A 29 35.88 37.31 58.46
C LEU A 29 36.22 36.01 57.71
N CYS A 30 36.95 35.09 58.33
CA CYS A 30 37.23 33.77 57.73
C CYS A 30 35.95 32.94 57.52
N LEU A 31 34.96 33.04 58.41
CA LEU A 31 33.71 32.30 58.28
C LEU A 31 32.74 32.96 57.30
N LEU A 32 32.65 34.29 57.29
CA LEU A 32 31.94 35.05 56.26
C LEU A 32 32.53 34.80 54.85
N TRP A 33 33.86 34.76 54.72
CA TRP A 33 34.52 34.42 53.46
C TRP A 33 34.24 32.99 53.02
N ARG A 34 34.33 32.01 53.93
CA ARG A 34 33.96 30.61 53.63
C ARG A 34 32.48 30.49 53.25
N ALA A 35 31.59 31.23 53.91
CA ALA A 35 30.16 31.27 53.60
C ALA A 35 29.92 31.87 52.20
N LEU A 36 30.50 33.02 51.89
CA LEU A 36 30.46 33.65 50.56
C LEU A 36 31.04 32.72 49.47
N GLN A 37 32.15 32.03 49.75
CA GLN A 37 32.74 31.08 48.81
C GLN A 37 31.84 29.85 48.63
N ARG A 38 31.20 29.34 49.69
CA ARG A 38 30.19 28.25 49.61
C ARG A 38 28.96 28.68 48.82
N THR A 39 28.38 29.85 49.09
CA THR A 39 27.17 30.34 48.40
C THR A 39 27.45 30.67 46.94
N THR A 40 28.58 31.32 46.64
CA THR A 40 29.04 31.56 45.26
C THR A 40 29.29 30.24 44.52
N SER A 41 29.85 29.22 45.18
CA SER A 41 30.06 27.89 44.58
C SER A 41 28.74 27.14 44.35
N ARG A 42 27.80 27.22 45.30
CA ARG A 42 26.44 26.65 45.15
C ARG A 42 25.69 27.35 44.02
N LEU A 43 25.75 28.69 43.94
CA LEU A 43 25.14 29.48 42.87
C LEU A 43 25.77 29.15 41.51
N SER A 44 27.10 29.02 41.42
CA SER A 44 27.76 28.61 40.17
C SER A 44 27.35 27.20 39.73
N LYS A 45 27.05 26.29 40.67
CA LYS A 45 26.47 24.98 40.37
C LYS A 45 25.03 25.12 39.87
N VAL A 46 24.14 25.74 40.63
CA VAL A 46 22.72 25.92 40.25
C VAL A 46 22.58 26.63 38.90
N THR A 47 23.39 27.65 38.62
CA THR A 47 23.40 28.34 37.32
C THR A 47 23.87 27.44 36.17
N ARG A 48 24.87 26.57 36.39
CA ARG A 48 25.28 25.58 35.38
C ARG A 48 24.22 24.50 35.18
N ASP A 49 23.66 23.98 36.25
CA ASP A 49 22.61 22.95 36.21
C ASP A 49 21.37 23.50 35.46
N LEU A 50 20.96 24.74 35.76
CA LEU A 50 19.92 25.49 35.04
C LEU A 50 20.24 25.65 33.54
N GLU A 51 21.48 26.00 33.20
CA GLU A 51 21.90 26.17 31.80
C GLU A 51 21.97 24.84 31.05
N THR A 52 22.30 23.72 31.73
CA THR A 52 22.16 22.39 31.13
C THR A 52 20.70 22.01 30.87
N HIS A 53 19.77 22.34 31.78
CA HIS A 53 18.34 22.13 31.54
C HIS A 53 17.79 23.01 30.41
N ARG A 54 18.25 24.27 30.29
CA ARG A 54 17.93 25.13 29.13
C ARG A 54 18.45 24.54 27.83
N SER A 55 19.68 24.06 27.82
CA SER A 55 20.32 23.43 26.65
C SER A 55 19.58 22.16 26.23
N GLN A 56 19.20 21.32 27.20
CA GLN A 56 18.39 20.12 26.97
C GLN A 56 17.01 20.47 26.40
N HIS A 57 16.27 21.40 27.01
CA HIS A 57 14.97 21.85 26.51
C HIS A 57 15.06 22.44 25.09
N LEU A 58 16.13 23.16 24.75
CA LEU A 58 16.36 23.64 23.39
C LEU A 58 16.61 22.51 22.38
N ALA A 59 17.29 21.43 22.79
CA ALA A 59 17.49 20.23 21.97
C ALA A 59 16.17 19.45 21.77
N GLU A 60 15.40 19.23 22.84
CA GLU A 60 14.07 18.61 22.80
C GLU A 60 13.12 19.41 21.89
N MET A 61 13.10 20.74 22.00
CA MET A 61 12.33 21.61 21.11
C MET A 61 12.80 21.56 19.65
N ALA A 62 14.08 21.27 19.38
CA ALA A 62 14.58 21.07 18.03
C ALA A 62 14.15 19.70 17.46
N GLU A 63 14.12 18.66 18.28
CA GLU A 63 13.60 17.34 17.89
C GLU A 63 12.09 17.35 17.65
N VAL A 64 11.31 18.03 18.51
CA VAL A 64 9.87 18.26 18.28
C VAL A 64 9.61 19.01 16.98
N ARG A 65 10.42 20.03 16.64
CA ARG A 65 10.32 20.70 15.33
C ARG A 65 10.62 19.75 14.16
N LYS A 66 11.62 18.88 14.30
CA LYS A 66 11.97 17.87 13.30
C LYS A 66 10.87 16.82 13.09
N SER A 67 10.20 16.37 14.16
CA SER A 67 9.08 15.44 14.04
C SER A 67 7.83 16.09 13.44
N LEU A 68 7.54 17.36 13.79
CA LEU A 68 6.49 18.15 13.15
C LEU A 68 6.75 18.38 11.66
N GLU A 69 8.00 18.62 11.26
CA GLU A 69 8.42 18.73 9.86
C GLU A 69 8.16 17.42 9.09
N GLN A 70 8.53 16.28 9.67
CA GLN A 70 8.24 14.95 9.10
C GLN A 70 6.73 14.69 8.98
N ILE A 71 5.95 15.03 10.01
CA ILE A 71 4.48 14.93 9.99
C ILE A 71 3.89 15.81 8.88
N ARG A 72 4.42 17.01 8.65
CA ARG A 72 3.98 17.88 7.54
C ARG A 72 4.26 17.22 6.19
N PHE A 73 5.48 16.72 5.97
CA PHE A 73 5.85 16.03 4.72
C PHE A 73 4.96 14.81 4.43
N PHE A 74 4.73 13.93 5.42
CA PHE A 74 3.83 12.79 5.23
C PHE A 74 2.37 13.22 5.02
N THR A 75 1.92 14.30 5.65
CA THR A 75 0.57 14.84 5.43
C THR A 75 0.41 15.41 4.01
N GLU A 76 1.42 16.12 3.52
CA GLU A 76 1.47 16.68 2.17
C GLU A 76 1.48 15.57 1.10
N HIS A 77 2.36 14.58 1.24
CA HIS A 77 2.39 13.41 0.34
C HIS A 77 1.09 12.60 0.36
N LYS A 78 0.44 12.44 1.52
CA LYS A 78 -0.87 11.80 1.63
C LYS A 78 -1.96 12.60 0.91
N ASN A 79 -1.90 13.93 0.96
CA ASN A 79 -2.85 14.79 0.27
C ASN A 79 -2.65 14.77 -1.26
N VAL A 80 -1.40 14.72 -1.74
CA VAL A 80 -1.08 14.55 -3.17
C VAL A 80 -1.64 13.21 -3.68
N LEU A 81 -1.35 12.10 -3.00
CA LEU A 81 -1.87 10.77 -3.38
C LEU A 81 -3.42 10.71 -3.35
N ALA A 82 -4.05 11.41 -2.41
CA ALA A 82 -5.52 11.51 -2.36
C ALA A 82 -6.09 12.30 -3.55
N GLN A 83 -5.37 13.32 -4.04
CA GLN A 83 -5.75 14.07 -5.24
C GLN A 83 -5.55 13.22 -6.52
N GLU A 84 -4.43 12.51 -6.64
CA GLU A 84 -4.16 11.60 -7.76
C GLU A 84 -5.27 10.53 -7.90
N ILE A 85 -5.66 9.91 -6.77
CA ILE A 85 -6.77 8.93 -6.73
C ILE A 85 -8.12 9.58 -7.13
N GLN A 86 -8.37 10.83 -6.73
CA GLN A 86 -9.59 11.55 -7.11
C GLN A 86 -9.61 11.89 -8.60
N ASP A 87 -8.49 12.35 -9.16
CA ASP A 87 -8.34 12.71 -10.57
C ASP A 87 -8.46 11.48 -11.48
N GLU A 88 -7.86 10.34 -11.10
CA GLU A 88 -8.09 9.05 -11.77
C GLU A 88 -9.55 8.62 -11.71
N ASN A 89 -10.21 8.77 -10.55
CA ASN A 89 -11.60 8.39 -10.39
C ASN A 89 -12.54 9.24 -11.26
N ASP A 90 -12.31 10.55 -11.32
CA ASP A 90 -13.08 11.45 -12.20
C ASP A 90 -12.77 11.23 -13.70
N HIS A 91 -11.54 10.85 -14.05
CA HIS A 91 -11.20 10.39 -15.40
C HIS A 91 -11.98 9.10 -15.77
N LEU A 92 -12.07 8.12 -14.87
CA LEU A 92 -12.86 6.90 -15.08
C LEU A 92 -14.36 7.20 -15.17
N LYS A 93 -14.91 8.13 -14.36
CA LYS A 93 -16.29 8.62 -14.50
C LYS A 93 -16.54 9.28 -15.86
N GLU A 94 -15.55 9.99 -16.42
CA GLU A 94 -15.62 10.60 -17.75
C GLU A 94 -15.55 9.55 -18.87
N GLN A 95 -14.66 8.54 -18.78
CA GLN A 95 -14.64 7.41 -19.71
C GLN A 95 -15.98 6.65 -19.71
N LEU A 96 -16.53 6.35 -18.54
CA LEU A 96 -17.82 5.65 -18.40
C LEU A 96 -18.97 6.45 -19.04
N ARG A 97 -19.04 7.76 -18.81
CA ARG A 97 -20.06 8.62 -19.43
C ARG A 97 -19.94 8.69 -20.96
N ARG A 98 -18.71 8.60 -21.51
CA ARG A 98 -18.49 8.49 -22.97
C ARG A 98 -18.95 7.15 -23.53
N LEU A 99 -18.68 6.04 -22.82
CA LEU A 99 -19.16 4.71 -23.22
C LEU A 99 -20.69 4.63 -23.22
N ILE A 100 -21.35 5.15 -22.17
CA ILE A 100 -22.81 5.24 -22.09
C ILE A 100 -23.37 6.08 -23.25
N SER A 101 -22.83 7.27 -23.48
CA SER A 101 -23.25 8.15 -24.60
C SER A 101 -23.13 7.47 -25.97
N LEU A 102 -22.03 6.72 -26.20
CA LEU A 102 -21.83 5.95 -27.43
C LEU A 102 -22.80 4.76 -27.55
N GLN A 103 -23.10 4.08 -26.44
CA GLN A 103 -24.09 3.01 -26.38
C GLN A 103 -25.51 3.53 -26.64
N ASP A 104 -25.90 4.66 -26.02
CA ASP A 104 -27.19 5.32 -26.23
C ASP A 104 -27.35 5.80 -27.67
N ALA A 105 -26.28 6.29 -28.30
CA ALA A 105 -26.27 6.65 -29.72
C ALA A 105 -26.50 5.43 -30.63
N GLN A 106 -25.83 4.31 -30.36
CA GLN A 106 -26.01 3.04 -31.09
C GLN A 106 -27.42 2.48 -30.90
N ILE A 107 -27.94 2.44 -29.67
CA ILE A 107 -29.32 2.02 -29.36
C ILE A 107 -30.31 2.93 -30.09
N SER A 108 -30.08 4.24 -30.12
CA SER A 108 -30.91 5.21 -30.84
C SER A 108 -30.86 5.04 -32.37
N GLU A 109 -29.78 4.51 -32.92
CA GLU A 109 -29.66 4.20 -34.34
C GLU A 109 -30.39 2.88 -34.68
N VAL A 110 -30.17 1.82 -33.90
CA VAL A 110 -30.90 0.54 -34.04
C VAL A 110 -32.41 0.74 -33.86
N ALA A 111 -32.84 1.56 -32.89
CA ALA A 111 -34.24 1.90 -32.71
C ALA A 111 -34.85 2.61 -33.94
N LYS A 112 -34.10 3.51 -34.60
CA LYS A 112 -34.54 4.13 -35.86
C LYS A 112 -34.64 3.11 -36.99
N MET A 113 -33.70 2.17 -37.11
CA MET A 113 -33.74 1.10 -38.11
C MET A 113 -34.94 0.18 -37.90
N LEU A 114 -35.18 -0.28 -36.67
CA LEU A 114 -36.34 -1.11 -36.31
C LEU A 114 -37.65 -0.37 -36.58
N TYR A 115 -37.74 0.92 -36.24
CA TYR A 115 -38.91 1.76 -36.54
C TYR A 115 -39.16 1.89 -38.05
N GLN A 116 -38.12 2.11 -38.86
CA GLN A 116 -38.23 2.20 -40.32
C GLN A 116 -38.67 0.87 -40.97
N GLN A 117 -38.33 -0.27 -40.38
CA GLN A 117 -38.78 -1.60 -40.82
C GLN A 117 -40.13 -2.03 -40.19
N GLY A 118 -40.79 -1.17 -39.41
CA GLY A 118 -42.06 -1.46 -38.74
C GLY A 118 -41.98 -2.40 -37.53
N LEU A 119 -40.77 -2.81 -37.12
CA LEU A 119 -40.51 -3.70 -35.97
C LEU A 119 -40.54 -2.93 -34.64
N THR A 120 -41.58 -2.12 -34.43
CA THR A 120 -41.66 -1.17 -33.30
C THR A 120 -41.75 -1.83 -31.93
N GLU A 121 -42.40 -3.00 -31.83
CA GLU A 121 -42.48 -3.79 -30.59
C GLU A 121 -41.09 -4.25 -30.11
N LEU A 122 -40.15 -4.44 -31.03
CA LEU A 122 -38.81 -4.93 -30.75
C LEU A 122 -37.87 -3.83 -30.18
N ILE A 123 -38.22 -2.55 -30.34
CA ILE A 123 -37.41 -1.39 -29.88
C ILE A 123 -37.23 -1.39 -28.36
N HIS A 124 -38.22 -1.89 -27.61
CA HIS A 124 -38.18 -1.98 -26.15
C HIS A 124 -37.65 -3.32 -25.62
N SER A 125 -37.29 -4.26 -26.50
CA SER A 125 -36.67 -5.54 -26.14
C SER A 125 -35.16 -5.37 -25.92
N SER A 126 -34.53 -6.25 -25.13
CA SER A 126 -33.07 -6.21 -24.94
C SER A 126 -32.31 -6.45 -26.26
N PRO A 127 -31.06 -5.96 -26.42
CA PRO A 127 -30.26 -6.23 -27.63
C PRO A 127 -30.10 -7.72 -27.96
N SER A 128 -30.06 -8.58 -26.93
CA SER A 128 -30.07 -10.04 -27.07
C SER A 128 -31.37 -10.58 -27.67
N GLU A 129 -32.52 -10.06 -27.26
CA GLU A 129 -33.83 -10.45 -27.81
C GLU A 129 -34.04 -9.88 -29.22
N GLN A 130 -33.58 -8.65 -29.48
CA GLN A 130 -33.56 -8.05 -30.82
C GLN A 130 -32.77 -8.93 -31.80
N VAL A 131 -31.55 -9.35 -31.43
CA VAL A 131 -30.72 -10.25 -32.24
C VAL A 131 -31.35 -11.63 -32.39
N ALA A 132 -31.90 -12.21 -31.31
CA ALA A 132 -32.55 -13.52 -31.38
C ALA A 132 -33.76 -13.53 -32.33
N TYR A 133 -34.60 -12.49 -32.27
CA TYR A 133 -35.74 -12.32 -33.19
C TYR A 133 -35.27 -12.23 -34.64
N LEU A 134 -34.30 -11.35 -34.94
CA LEU A 134 -33.79 -11.14 -36.30
C LEU A 134 -33.10 -12.41 -36.88
N LEU A 135 -32.48 -13.23 -36.04
CA LEU A 135 -31.91 -14.53 -36.45
C LEU A 135 -33.00 -15.57 -36.78
N VAL A 136 -34.08 -15.64 -36.01
CA VAL A 136 -35.22 -16.54 -36.27
C VAL A 136 -36.00 -16.11 -37.52
N GLU A 137 -36.21 -14.81 -37.70
CA GLU A 137 -36.84 -14.26 -38.91
C GLU A 137 -36.00 -14.57 -40.15
N ARG A 138 -34.67 -14.33 -40.09
CA ARG A 138 -33.74 -14.66 -41.18
C ARG A 138 -33.75 -16.16 -41.51
N ALA A 139 -33.79 -17.04 -40.51
CA ALA A 139 -33.86 -18.48 -40.73
C ALA A 139 -35.17 -18.87 -41.44
N SER A 140 -36.30 -18.29 -41.01
CA SER A 140 -37.62 -18.52 -41.61
C SER A 140 -37.67 -18.06 -43.08
N LEU A 141 -37.10 -16.88 -43.37
CA LEU A 141 -37.00 -16.36 -44.74
C LEU A 141 -36.11 -17.24 -45.63
N LEU A 142 -34.99 -17.76 -45.12
CA LEU A 142 -34.13 -18.70 -45.84
C LEU A 142 -34.84 -20.03 -46.12
N GLU A 143 -35.57 -20.59 -45.16
CA GLU A 143 -36.37 -21.81 -45.36
C GLU A 143 -37.45 -21.61 -46.43
N THR A 144 -38.13 -20.45 -46.45
CA THR A 144 -39.05 -20.12 -47.55
C THR A 144 -38.37 -19.94 -48.91
N SER A 145 -37.15 -19.39 -48.94
CA SER A 145 -36.37 -19.23 -50.19
C SER A 145 -35.97 -20.59 -50.77
N GLU A 146 -35.48 -21.52 -49.94
CA GLU A 146 -35.15 -22.88 -50.38
C GLU A 146 -36.38 -23.68 -50.83
N LEU A 147 -37.55 -23.40 -50.27
CA LEU A 147 -38.81 -23.99 -50.73
C LEU A 147 -39.25 -23.41 -52.08
N THR A 148 -39.03 -22.12 -52.36
CA THR A 148 -39.27 -21.57 -53.69
C THR A 148 -38.29 -22.10 -54.75
N ASP A 149 -36.99 -22.19 -54.45
CA ASP A 149 -36.02 -22.74 -55.41
C ASP A 149 -36.27 -24.22 -55.76
N LYS A 150 -36.90 -24.98 -54.86
CA LYS A 150 -37.35 -26.36 -55.11
C LYS A 150 -38.69 -26.46 -55.88
N LEU A 151 -39.38 -25.34 -56.12
CA LEU A 151 -40.59 -25.26 -56.95
C LEU A 151 -40.30 -24.73 -58.37
N THR A 152 -39.19 -24.04 -58.59
CA THR A 152 -38.74 -23.59 -59.94
C THR A 152 -38.12 -24.72 -60.79
N GLY A 153 -38.07 -25.95 -60.26
CA GLY A 153 -37.18 -27.02 -60.72
C GLY A 153 -37.79 -28.13 -61.59
N ASP A 154 -39.02 -28.03 -62.09
CA ASP A 154 -39.58 -29.09 -62.97
C ASP A 154 -40.72 -28.63 -63.92
N GLY A 155 -40.87 -29.33 -65.05
CA GLY A 155 -42.11 -29.49 -65.84
C GLY A 155 -42.78 -28.28 -66.54
N ASN A 156 -42.47 -28.05 -67.83
CA ASN A 156 -43.29 -27.19 -68.72
C ASN A 156 -44.65 -27.81 -69.11
N THR A 157 -45.73 -27.03 -69.21
CA THR A 157 -46.67 -27.10 -70.38
C THR A 157 -47.70 -25.96 -70.50
N ALA A 158 -47.96 -25.55 -71.76
CA ALA A 158 -49.22 -25.03 -72.33
C ALA A 158 -49.86 -23.69 -71.85
N ASN A 159 -49.49 -22.60 -72.53
CA ASN A 159 -50.34 -21.53 -73.11
C ASN A 159 -51.73 -21.19 -72.53
N HIS A 160 -51.94 -19.90 -72.20
CA HIS A 160 -53.04 -19.13 -72.81
C HIS A 160 -52.70 -17.64 -73.01
N MET A 161 -53.38 -16.98 -73.94
CA MET A 161 -53.21 -15.57 -74.33
C MET A 161 -54.37 -14.68 -73.87
N GLY A 162 -54.09 -13.38 -73.70
CA GLY A 162 -55.08 -12.30 -73.49
C GLY A 162 -55.51 -12.09 -72.02
N THR A 163 -55.84 -10.87 -71.54
CA THR A 163 -55.79 -9.54 -72.16
C THR A 163 -55.53 -8.50 -71.04
N GLY A 164 -54.77 -7.44 -71.32
CA GLY A 164 -54.24 -6.55 -70.27
C GLY A 164 -55.21 -5.48 -69.74
N ALA A 165 -54.89 -4.97 -68.53
CA ALA A 165 -55.46 -3.76 -67.97
C ALA A 165 -54.36 -2.90 -67.30
N GLN A 166 -54.10 -1.72 -67.85
CA GLN A 166 -53.25 -0.70 -67.25
C GLN A 166 -54.11 0.21 -66.35
N VAL A 167 -53.76 0.42 -65.08
CA VAL A 167 -54.23 1.61 -64.34
C VAL A 167 -53.30 2.01 -63.19
N LYS A 168 -53.39 3.30 -62.83
CA LYS A 168 -52.49 4.07 -61.97
C LYS A 168 -52.94 4.14 -60.49
N SER A 169 -51.96 4.01 -59.58
CA SER A 169 -51.60 5.01 -58.54
C SER A 169 -52.43 5.23 -57.26
N THR A 170 -51.69 5.64 -56.20
CA THR A 170 -52.06 6.47 -55.01
C THR A 170 -53.04 5.98 -53.93
N GLY A 171 -52.77 6.41 -52.69
CA GLY A 171 -53.64 6.28 -51.49
C GLY A 171 -53.25 5.10 -50.59
N VAL A 172 -52.76 5.20 -49.34
CA VAL A 172 -52.94 6.12 -48.18
C VAL A 172 -54.23 5.89 -47.38
N SER A 173 -54.05 5.68 -46.06
CA SER A 173 -54.99 5.73 -44.93
C SER A 173 -55.85 4.51 -44.54
N GLN A 174 -55.47 3.95 -43.37
CA GLN A 174 -56.28 3.72 -42.17
C GLN A 174 -57.41 2.65 -42.13
N ALA A 175 -57.14 1.63 -41.29
CA ALA A 175 -57.96 1.15 -40.17
C ALA A 175 -59.45 0.75 -40.35
N ALA A 176 -59.73 -0.53 -40.04
CA ALA A 176 -60.74 -0.89 -39.02
C ALA A 176 -60.51 -2.30 -38.45
N HIS A 177 -60.94 -2.52 -37.20
CA HIS A 177 -60.81 -3.79 -36.47
C HIS A 177 -61.60 -4.96 -37.09
N LYS A 178 -61.07 -6.19 -36.97
CA LYS A 178 -61.63 -7.24 -36.08
C LYS A 178 -60.84 -8.56 -36.13
N GLY A 179 -60.92 -9.32 -35.03
CA GLY A 179 -60.70 -10.77 -35.02
C GLY A 179 -59.26 -11.24 -34.80
N ALA A 180 -58.88 -11.45 -33.53
CA ALA A 180 -57.74 -12.27 -33.20
C ALA A 180 -58.17 -13.74 -33.00
N PRO A 181 -57.55 -14.72 -33.68
CA PRO A 181 -57.45 -16.09 -33.21
C PRO A 181 -56.12 -16.26 -32.48
N ARG A 182 -56.15 -16.62 -31.19
CA ARG A 182 -54.92 -17.01 -30.47
C ARG A 182 -54.40 -18.33 -31.05
N HIS A 183 -53.26 -18.31 -31.74
CA HIS A 183 -52.42 -19.51 -31.90
C HIS A 183 -51.05 -19.35 -31.23
N GLY A 184 -51.09 -19.09 -29.91
CA GLY A 184 -49.90 -19.23 -29.07
C GLY A 184 -49.57 -20.70 -28.86
N GLN A 185 -48.79 -21.30 -29.76
CA GLN A 185 -48.06 -22.54 -29.51
C GLN A 185 -46.58 -22.32 -29.79
N SER A 186 -45.72 -22.71 -28.85
CA SER A 186 -44.31 -22.36 -28.87
C SER A 186 -43.50 -23.20 -29.86
N ALA A 187 -42.86 -22.53 -30.82
CA ALA A 187 -41.86 -23.14 -31.71
C ALA A 187 -40.77 -23.90 -30.92
N TRP A 188 -40.38 -23.33 -29.78
CA TRP A 188 -39.46 -23.89 -28.78
C TRP A 188 -39.79 -25.32 -28.30
N LYS A 189 -41.01 -25.83 -28.49
CA LYS A 189 -41.40 -27.18 -28.02
C LYS A 189 -41.22 -28.30 -29.07
N LYS A 190 -40.73 -28.00 -30.28
CA LYS A 190 -40.50 -29.02 -31.34
C LYS A 190 -39.07 -29.57 -31.42
N LEU A 191 -38.06 -28.89 -30.84
CA LEU A 191 -36.64 -29.19 -31.09
C LEU A 191 -36.06 -30.46 -30.43
N PHE A 192 -36.72 -31.02 -29.41
CA PHE A 192 -36.21 -32.21 -28.68
C PHE A 192 -37.06 -33.48 -28.89
N GLY A 193 -37.91 -33.50 -29.91
CA GLY A 193 -38.78 -34.64 -30.24
C GLY A 193 -38.06 -35.76 -31.00
N LEU A 194 -37.16 -36.50 -30.35
CA LEU A 194 -36.40 -37.59 -30.97
C LEU A 194 -37.33 -38.68 -31.53
N LYS A 195 -37.36 -38.85 -32.86
CA LYS A 195 -38.01 -39.99 -33.53
C LYS A 195 -36.99 -40.80 -34.32
N SER A 196 -36.81 -42.05 -33.90
CA SER A 196 -36.05 -43.04 -34.66
C SER A 196 -36.87 -43.51 -35.86
N SER A 197 -36.35 -43.29 -37.07
CA SER A 197 -36.95 -43.80 -38.31
C SER A 197 -36.21 -45.04 -38.78
N GLN A 198 -36.78 -46.22 -38.54
CA GLN A 198 -36.32 -47.46 -39.18
C GLN A 198 -36.65 -47.42 -40.68
N ASN A 199 -35.66 -47.18 -41.53
CA ASN A 199 -35.85 -47.28 -42.98
C ASN A 199 -35.62 -48.72 -43.47
N LYS A 200 -36.70 -49.46 -43.74
CA LYS A 200 -36.67 -50.79 -44.38
C LYS A 200 -37.10 -50.66 -45.84
N HIS A 201 -36.17 -50.38 -46.75
CA HIS A 201 -36.44 -50.52 -48.18
C HIS A 201 -36.47 -52.01 -48.56
N THR A 202 -37.61 -52.45 -49.10
CA THR A 202 -37.76 -53.79 -49.67
C THR A 202 -37.13 -53.79 -51.06
N PHE A 203 -36.13 -54.62 -51.28
CA PHE A 203 -35.60 -54.89 -52.62
C PHE A 203 -36.46 -55.93 -53.33
N ILE A 204 -36.84 -55.64 -54.58
CA ILE A 204 -37.38 -56.61 -55.54
C ILE A 204 -36.39 -56.66 -56.71
N PRO A 205 -35.80 -57.83 -57.05
CA PRO A 205 -34.97 -57.94 -58.23
C PRO A 205 -35.80 -57.89 -59.51
N ALA A 206 -35.33 -57.14 -60.51
CA ALA A 206 -35.79 -57.22 -61.89
C ALA A 206 -34.57 -57.37 -62.80
N GLU A 207 -34.44 -58.52 -63.45
CA GLU A 207 -33.20 -58.91 -64.13
C GLU A 207 -33.15 -58.52 -65.62
N ALA A 208 -31.92 -58.54 -66.15
CA ALA A 208 -31.56 -58.61 -67.57
C ALA A 208 -31.99 -57.46 -68.50
N ARG A 209 -31.08 -56.49 -68.67
CA ARG A 209 -30.41 -56.16 -69.96
C ARG A 209 -29.19 -55.25 -69.75
N PHE A 210 -28.33 -55.15 -70.77
CA PHE A 210 -27.09 -54.32 -70.83
C PHE A 210 -25.84 -54.81 -70.07
N LEU A 211 -25.49 -56.10 -70.23
CA LEU A 211 -24.17 -56.66 -69.91
C LEU A 211 -23.07 -56.15 -70.89
N ALA A 212 -22.74 -54.86 -70.79
CA ALA A 212 -21.61 -54.22 -71.50
C ALA A 212 -21.09 -52.96 -70.79
N GLY A 213 -21.93 -52.24 -70.05
CA GLY A 213 -21.52 -51.04 -69.29
C GLY A 213 -21.21 -51.31 -67.81
N GLN A 214 -21.63 -52.46 -67.28
CA GLN A 214 -21.79 -52.67 -65.84
C GLN A 214 -20.46 -52.78 -65.07
N GLU A 215 -19.44 -53.42 -65.64
CA GLU A 215 -18.08 -53.48 -65.04
C GLU A 215 -17.49 -52.06 -64.86
N SER A 216 -17.74 -51.16 -65.82
CA SER A 216 -17.32 -49.76 -65.70
C SER A 216 -18.07 -49.00 -64.60
N SER A 217 -19.29 -49.41 -64.24
CA SER A 217 -20.05 -48.79 -63.15
C SER A 217 -19.54 -49.29 -61.80
N LEU A 218 -19.47 -50.61 -61.64
CA LEU A 218 -19.01 -51.26 -60.42
C LEU A 218 -17.56 -50.87 -60.09
N GLY A 219 -16.66 -50.80 -61.08
CA GLY A 219 -15.29 -50.30 -60.86
C GLY A 219 -15.26 -48.83 -60.39
N ARG A 220 -16.14 -47.98 -60.93
CA ARG A 220 -16.26 -46.57 -60.48
C ARG A 220 -16.92 -46.43 -59.10
N GLU A 221 -17.67 -47.42 -58.66
CA GLU A 221 -18.26 -47.49 -57.31
C GLU A 221 -17.23 -48.04 -56.30
N CYS A 222 -16.50 -49.11 -56.64
CA CYS A 222 -15.37 -49.60 -55.85
C CYS A 222 -14.35 -48.48 -55.62
N SER A 223 -13.87 -47.80 -56.66
CA SER A 223 -12.93 -46.67 -56.52
C SER A 223 -13.57 -45.35 -56.08
N ARG A 224 -14.82 -45.38 -55.58
CA ARG A 224 -15.37 -44.38 -54.65
C ARG A 224 -15.25 -44.88 -53.22
N LEU A 225 -15.75 -46.08 -52.93
CA LEU A 225 -15.69 -46.70 -51.61
C LEU A 225 -14.25 -46.88 -51.10
N GLU A 226 -13.27 -47.18 -51.97
CA GLU A 226 -11.84 -47.23 -51.65
C GLU A 226 -11.34 -45.87 -51.14
N ARG A 227 -11.63 -44.78 -51.86
CA ARG A 227 -11.26 -43.42 -51.42
C ARG A 227 -12.01 -42.97 -50.17
N ASP A 228 -13.27 -43.36 -50.01
CA ASP A 228 -14.07 -43.04 -48.82
C ASP A 228 -13.56 -43.82 -47.59
N LEU A 229 -13.04 -45.04 -47.79
CA LEU A 229 -12.34 -45.85 -46.79
C LEU A 229 -10.96 -45.29 -46.45
N GLU A 230 -10.17 -44.84 -47.44
CA GLU A 230 -8.89 -44.14 -47.25
C GLU A 230 -9.09 -42.81 -46.50
N GLU A 231 -10.12 -42.04 -46.86
CA GLU A 231 -10.54 -40.80 -46.20
C GLU A 231 -10.95 -41.06 -44.75
N GLY A 232 -11.78 -42.08 -44.50
CA GLY A 232 -12.15 -42.53 -43.17
C GLY A 232 -10.94 -42.97 -42.33
N SER A 233 -10.03 -43.74 -42.94
CA SER A 233 -8.80 -44.21 -42.29
C SER A 233 -7.86 -43.06 -41.93
N ARG A 234 -7.73 -42.05 -42.81
CA ARG A 234 -6.93 -40.84 -42.55
C ARG A 234 -7.54 -39.99 -41.44
N ARG A 235 -8.87 -39.82 -41.43
CA ARG A 235 -9.59 -39.13 -40.34
C ARG A 235 -9.44 -39.84 -39.00
N LEU A 236 -9.52 -41.18 -39.00
CA LEU A 236 -9.31 -42.01 -37.81
C LEU A 236 -7.87 -41.89 -37.29
N ALA A 237 -6.86 -41.89 -38.18
CA ALA A 237 -5.46 -41.67 -37.80
C ALA A 237 -5.23 -40.28 -37.20
N VAL A 238 -5.83 -39.23 -37.76
CA VAL A 238 -5.81 -37.88 -37.18
C VAL A 238 -6.48 -37.84 -35.80
N ALA A 239 -7.66 -38.47 -35.65
CA ALA A 239 -8.35 -38.56 -34.37
C ALA A 239 -7.54 -39.30 -33.30
N HIS A 240 -6.90 -40.43 -33.63
CA HIS A 240 -6.01 -41.16 -32.72
C HIS A 240 -4.76 -40.34 -32.34
N ASN A 241 -4.24 -39.50 -33.25
CA ASN A 241 -3.12 -38.62 -32.94
C ASN A 241 -3.54 -37.45 -32.02
N GLU A 242 -4.72 -36.88 -32.23
CA GLU A 242 -5.25 -35.82 -31.35
C GLU A 242 -5.64 -36.35 -29.96
N ILE A 243 -6.23 -37.55 -29.87
CA ILE A 243 -6.49 -38.23 -28.58
C ILE A 243 -5.17 -38.43 -27.81
N ARG A 244 -4.09 -38.85 -28.49
CA ARG A 244 -2.76 -38.97 -27.86
C ARG A 244 -2.27 -37.61 -27.39
N ARG A 245 -2.26 -36.59 -28.26
CA ARG A 245 -1.82 -35.22 -27.94
C ARG A 245 -2.55 -34.64 -26.71
N LEU A 246 -3.87 -34.86 -26.62
CA LEU A 246 -4.70 -34.45 -25.48
C LEU A 246 -4.42 -35.27 -24.21
N THR A 247 -4.03 -36.54 -24.35
CA THR A 247 -3.60 -37.37 -23.22
C THR A 247 -2.25 -36.90 -22.69
N ASP A 248 -1.27 -36.66 -23.58
CA ASP A 248 0.05 -36.12 -23.24
C ASP A 248 -0.07 -34.73 -22.55
N GLU A 249 -0.98 -33.87 -23.04
CA GLU A 249 -1.28 -32.57 -22.46
C GLU A 249 -1.96 -32.68 -21.08
N LEU A 250 -2.88 -33.63 -20.89
CA LEU A 250 -3.51 -33.91 -19.60
C LEU A 250 -2.53 -34.50 -18.57
N GLU A 251 -1.63 -35.39 -18.99
CA GLU A 251 -0.57 -35.92 -18.12
C GLU A 251 0.43 -34.82 -17.72
N SER A 252 0.78 -33.91 -18.64
CA SER A 252 1.57 -32.71 -18.33
C SER A 252 0.87 -31.79 -17.32
N ALA A 253 -0.44 -31.58 -17.46
CA ALA A 253 -1.24 -30.82 -16.49
C ALA A 253 -1.28 -31.49 -15.10
N HIS A 254 -1.44 -32.81 -15.03
CA HIS A 254 -1.39 -33.55 -13.76
C HIS A 254 0.02 -33.56 -13.13
N LEU A 255 1.08 -33.67 -13.94
CA LEU A 255 2.47 -33.60 -13.45
C LEU A 255 2.81 -32.22 -12.89
N THR A 256 2.39 -31.14 -13.56
CA THR A 256 2.59 -29.77 -13.06
C THR A 256 1.74 -29.49 -11.82
N GLN A 257 0.47 -29.92 -11.76
CA GLN A 257 -0.33 -29.85 -10.53
C GLN A 257 0.38 -30.57 -9.37
N ARG A 258 0.83 -31.81 -9.59
CA ARG A 258 1.52 -32.62 -8.58
C ARG A 258 2.86 -32.04 -8.13
N ALA A 259 3.49 -31.22 -8.96
CA ALA A 259 4.72 -30.51 -8.63
C ALA A 259 4.51 -29.30 -7.71
N TYR A 260 3.33 -28.68 -7.70
CA TYR A 260 2.98 -27.51 -6.85
C TYR A 260 2.10 -27.86 -5.64
N GLU A 261 1.49 -29.04 -5.63
CA GLU A 261 0.71 -29.56 -4.50
C GLU A 261 1.47 -29.54 -3.15
N PRO A 262 2.79 -29.86 -3.06
CA PRO A 262 3.52 -29.81 -1.79
C PRO A 262 3.67 -28.38 -1.24
N GLU A 263 4.01 -27.41 -2.08
CA GLU A 263 4.08 -25.99 -1.72
C GLU A 263 2.72 -25.46 -1.28
N LEU A 264 1.63 -25.86 -1.95
CA LEU A 264 0.27 -25.50 -1.57
C LEU A 264 -0.10 -26.07 -0.18
N GLN A 265 0.22 -27.34 0.09
CA GLN A 265 -0.01 -27.96 1.39
C GLN A 265 0.85 -27.33 2.50
N SER A 266 2.10 -26.95 2.20
CA SER A 266 2.96 -26.23 3.13
C SER A 266 2.38 -24.84 3.48
N ALA A 267 1.91 -24.09 2.48
CA ALA A 267 1.28 -22.79 2.69
C ALA A 267 -0.04 -22.91 3.48
N GLN A 268 -0.83 -23.96 3.27
CA GLN A 268 -2.03 -24.24 4.08
C GLN A 268 -1.68 -24.51 5.55
N GLN A 269 -0.60 -25.26 5.82
CA GLN A 269 -0.13 -25.52 7.19
C GLN A 269 0.40 -24.24 7.87
N GLU A 270 1.12 -23.38 7.14
CA GLU A 270 1.56 -22.07 7.64
C GLU A 270 0.37 -21.16 7.97
N VAL A 271 -0.63 -21.09 7.09
CA VAL A 271 -1.87 -20.33 7.34
C VAL A 271 -2.61 -20.83 8.58
N GLU A 272 -2.64 -22.13 8.85
CA GLU A 272 -3.26 -22.68 10.05
C GLU A 272 -2.45 -22.41 11.33
N GLN A 273 -1.12 -22.47 11.26
CA GLN A 273 -0.26 -22.04 12.38
C GLN A 273 -0.45 -20.54 12.70
N LEU A 274 -0.51 -19.69 11.67
CA LEU A 274 -0.76 -18.26 11.83
C LEU A 274 -2.17 -17.96 12.38
N ARG A 275 -3.20 -18.72 11.98
CA ARG A 275 -4.54 -18.65 12.58
C ARG A 275 -4.51 -18.95 14.08
N GLN A 276 -3.79 -20.00 14.48
CA GLN A 276 -3.65 -20.37 15.88
C GLN A 276 -2.85 -19.35 16.69
N GLU A 277 -1.81 -18.72 16.12
CA GLU A 277 -1.03 -17.68 16.81
C GLU A 277 -1.84 -16.37 16.95
N VAL A 278 -2.52 -15.93 15.90
CA VAL A 278 -3.47 -14.79 15.98
C VAL A 278 -4.53 -15.03 17.05
N GLU A 279 -5.01 -16.26 17.21
CA GLU A 279 -5.99 -16.63 18.22
C GLU A 279 -5.42 -16.72 19.65
N LYS A 280 -4.11 -16.92 19.82
CA LYS A 280 -3.41 -16.73 21.11
C LYS A 280 -3.23 -15.25 21.42
N LEU A 281 -2.78 -14.46 20.44
CA LEU A 281 -2.57 -13.01 20.57
C LEU A 281 -3.87 -12.29 20.96
N LYS A 282 -4.98 -12.55 20.27
CA LYS A 282 -6.32 -12.04 20.64
C LYS A 282 -6.70 -12.33 22.09
N LYS A 283 -6.37 -13.52 22.60
CA LYS A 283 -6.66 -13.91 23.99
C LYS A 283 -5.80 -13.14 24.98
N TYR A 284 -4.52 -12.91 24.66
CA TYR A 284 -3.62 -12.08 25.45
C TYR A 284 -4.06 -10.60 25.46
N GLU A 285 -4.30 -10.02 24.28
CA GLU A 285 -4.82 -8.66 24.11
C GLU A 285 -6.13 -8.44 24.88
N MET A 286 -7.08 -9.38 24.76
CA MET A 286 -8.35 -9.31 25.49
C MET A 286 -8.17 -9.41 27.01
N VAL A 287 -7.12 -10.06 27.52
CA VAL A 287 -6.77 -10.06 28.95
C VAL A 287 -6.17 -8.71 29.37
N GLU A 288 -5.27 -8.13 28.58
CA GLU A 288 -4.66 -6.83 28.90
C GLU A 288 -5.66 -5.66 28.78
N LEU A 289 -6.58 -5.73 27.81
CA LEU A 289 -7.70 -4.80 27.67
C LEU A 289 -8.68 -4.86 28.85
N ARG A 290 -8.86 -6.03 29.49
CA ARG A 290 -9.63 -6.11 30.76
C ARG A 290 -8.88 -5.42 31.90
N LYS A 291 -7.59 -5.72 32.12
CA LYS A 291 -6.80 -5.08 33.19
C LYS A 291 -6.76 -3.56 33.06
N THR A 292 -6.50 -3.06 31.85
CA THR A 292 -6.44 -1.61 31.58
C THR A 292 -7.80 -0.95 31.77
N LYS A 293 -8.91 -1.62 31.40
CA LYS A 293 -10.26 -1.17 31.74
C LYS A 293 -10.50 -1.16 33.25
N GLU A 294 -10.18 -2.23 33.97
CA GLU A 294 -10.37 -2.34 35.43
C GLU A 294 -9.59 -1.26 36.20
N LEU A 295 -8.37 -0.94 35.74
CA LEU A 295 -7.57 0.18 36.26
C LEU A 295 -8.21 1.55 35.95
N ASN A 296 -8.78 1.73 34.76
CA ASN A 296 -9.48 2.96 34.39
C ASN A 296 -10.78 3.13 35.20
N ASP A 297 -11.60 2.08 35.32
CA ASP A 297 -12.82 2.05 36.15
C ASP A 297 -12.51 2.39 37.62
N ARG A 298 -11.36 1.94 38.14
CA ARG A 298 -10.84 2.31 39.48
C ARG A 298 -10.44 3.78 39.56
N LEU A 299 -9.71 4.31 38.58
CA LEU A 299 -9.33 5.73 38.55
C LEU A 299 -10.56 6.64 38.44
N ASP A 300 -11.58 6.23 37.69
CA ASP A 300 -12.84 6.98 37.55
C ASP A 300 -13.65 7.00 38.86
N LEU A 301 -13.59 5.93 39.67
CA LEU A 301 -14.12 5.90 41.03
C LEU A 301 -13.36 6.85 41.96
N GLU A 302 -12.03 6.88 41.88
CA GLU A 302 -11.18 7.78 42.68
C GLU A 302 -11.38 9.25 42.30
N ILE A 303 -11.40 9.58 41.00
CA ILE A 303 -11.75 10.91 40.47
C ILE A 303 -13.14 11.35 40.95
N ARG A 304 -14.12 10.43 41.01
CA ARG A 304 -15.46 10.71 41.52
C ARG A 304 -15.48 10.97 43.03
N ALA A 305 -14.69 10.22 43.81
CA ALA A 305 -14.52 10.44 45.24
C ALA A 305 -13.82 11.78 45.55
N LEU A 306 -12.75 12.12 44.83
CA LEU A 306 -12.05 13.40 44.94
C LEU A 306 -12.97 14.57 44.55
N ARG A 307 -13.71 14.47 43.43
CA ARG A 307 -14.73 15.47 43.04
C ARG A 307 -15.85 15.63 44.09
N ASN A 308 -16.21 14.56 44.81
CA ASN A 308 -17.13 14.66 45.95
C ASN A 308 -16.48 15.40 47.13
N ARG A 309 -15.25 15.04 47.54
CA ARG A 309 -14.58 15.68 48.67
C ARG A 309 -14.32 17.17 48.43
N VAL A 310 -13.96 17.56 47.21
CA VAL A 310 -13.83 18.98 46.82
C VAL A 310 -15.17 19.72 46.98
N ARG A 311 -16.28 19.16 46.50
CA ARG A 311 -17.62 19.76 46.73
C ARG A 311 -17.97 19.91 48.21
N SER A 312 -17.64 18.93 49.05
CA SER A 312 -17.83 19.04 50.51
C SER A 312 -16.97 20.18 51.09
N LEU A 313 -15.69 20.26 50.72
CA LEU A 313 -14.79 21.31 51.18
C LEU A 313 -15.23 22.71 50.72
N ASP A 314 -15.74 22.88 49.50
CA ASP A 314 -16.28 24.16 49.04
C ASP A 314 -17.62 24.51 49.73
N ALA A 315 -18.43 23.52 50.13
CA ALA A 315 -19.61 23.75 50.97
C ALA A 315 -19.23 24.16 52.40
N GLU A 316 -18.26 23.49 53.03
CA GLU A 316 -17.69 23.86 54.33
C GLU A 316 -17.14 25.30 54.29
N LYS A 317 -16.34 25.61 53.27
CA LYS A 317 -15.72 26.93 53.02
C LYS A 317 -16.73 28.05 52.70
N THR A 318 -17.84 27.76 52.03
CA THR A 318 -18.91 28.76 51.79
C THR A 318 -19.74 29.00 53.04
N SER A 319 -20.03 27.96 53.83
CA SER A 319 -20.68 28.10 55.15
C SER A 319 -19.82 28.92 56.12
N LEU A 320 -18.50 28.68 56.17
CA LEU A 320 -17.57 29.45 56.99
C LEU A 320 -17.49 30.92 56.55
N LYS A 321 -17.46 31.18 55.22
CA LYS A 321 -17.52 32.56 54.70
C LYS A 321 -18.81 33.28 55.09
N GLN A 322 -19.97 32.62 55.02
CA GLN A 322 -21.24 33.21 55.45
C GLN A 322 -21.22 33.54 56.95
N MET A 323 -20.72 32.62 57.78
CA MET A 323 -20.58 32.84 59.22
C MET A 323 -19.66 34.03 59.55
N VAL A 324 -18.53 34.17 58.85
CA VAL A 324 -17.61 35.31 59.00
C VAL A 324 -18.28 36.63 58.58
N VAL A 325 -19.09 36.65 57.52
CA VAL A 325 -19.84 37.84 57.11
C VAL A 325 -20.86 38.25 58.19
N SER A 326 -21.67 37.31 58.70
CA SER A 326 -22.62 37.62 59.78
C SER A 326 -21.94 38.10 61.06
N LEU A 327 -20.81 37.50 61.45
CA LEU A 327 -20.03 37.98 62.60
C LEU A 327 -19.40 39.37 62.38
N GLN A 328 -19.04 39.71 61.14
CA GLN A 328 -18.56 41.05 60.78
C GLN A 328 -19.70 42.09 60.83
N GLU A 329 -20.91 41.72 60.38
CA GLU A 329 -22.12 42.55 60.48
C GLU A 329 -22.52 42.79 61.95
N GLU A 330 -22.51 41.74 62.78
CA GLU A 330 -22.73 41.85 64.24
C GLU A 330 -21.66 42.74 64.92
N ALA A 331 -20.39 42.60 64.53
CA ALA A 331 -19.30 43.40 65.09
C ALA A 331 -19.42 44.89 64.75
N GLU A 332 -19.77 45.23 63.51
CA GLU A 332 -20.00 46.63 63.10
C GLU A 332 -21.28 47.21 63.74
N GLN A 333 -22.34 46.41 63.93
CA GLN A 333 -23.52 46.83 64.70
C GLN A 333 -23.20 47.13 66.16
N LEU A 334 -22.43 46.26 66.84
CA LEU A 334 -21.98 46.49 68.22
C LEU A 334 -21.07 47.72 68.35
N LYS A 335 -20.19 47.94 67.37
CA LYS A 335 -19.31 49.11 67.28
C LYS A 335 -20.09 50.40 67.07
N ALA A 336 -21.12 50.40 66.22
CA ALA A 336 -22.04 51.52 66.06
C ALA A 336 -22.82 51.81 67.35
N ALA A 337 -23.35 50.78 68.02
CA ALA A 337 -24.06 50.93 69.29
C ALA A 337 -23.15 51.49 70.42
N LEU A 338 -21.89 51.07 70.49
CA LEU A 338 -20.91 51.64 71.42
C LEU A 338 -20.63 53.12 71.10
N GLN A 339 -20.55 53.50 69.82
CA GLN A 339 -20.36 54.88 69.39
C GLN A 339 -21.59 55.77 69.67
N GLU A 340 -22.80 55.21 69.61
CA GLU A 340 -24.04 55.89 69.98
C GLU A 340 -24.23 56.03 71.51
N LEU A 341 -23.63 55.13 72.31
CA LEU A 341 -23.56 55.27 73.77
C LEU A 341 -22.52 56.34 74.19
N LEU A 342 -21.35 56.34 73.55
CA LEU A 342 -20.28 57.34 73.76
C LEU A 342 -20.66 58.79 73.40
N THR A 343 -21.83 59.00 72.79
CA THR A 343 -22.37 60.31 72.40
C THR A 343 -23.59 60.74 73.23
N LYS A 344 -23.97 60.01 74.30
CA LYS A 344 -25.19 60.28 75.09
C LYS A 344 -24.99 60.60 76.59
N GLU A 345 -23.75 60.63 77.07
CA GLU A 345 -23.40 61.34 78.31
C GLU A 345 -22.96 62.77 77.90
N VAL A 346 -23.53 63.90 78.33
CA VAL A 346 -24.47 64.33 79.40
C VAL A 346 -25.08 65.70 78.91
N PRO A 347 -26.30 66.21 79.26
CA PRO A 347 -26.97 66.16 80.58
C PRO A 347 -28.54 66.04 80.67
N VAL A 348 -29.00 65.21 81.63
CA VAL A 348 -29.88 65.55 82.79
C VAL A 348 -31.24 66.31 82.63
N LYS A 349 -32.33 65.66 83.09
CA LYS A 349 -33.74 66.12 83.37
C LYS A 349 -34.61 66.40 82.11
N GLN A 350 -35.90 66.02 82.04
CA GLN A 350 -36.96 66.01 83.07
C GLN A 350 -38.15 65.06 82.71
N ALA A 351 -38.84 64.51 83.73
CA ALA A 351 -40.24 63.99 83.78
C ALA A 351 -40.77 62.85 82.84
N THR A 352 -41.37 61.83 83.47
CA THR A 352 -42.65 61.08 83.20
C THR A 352 -43.34 61.16 81.82
N GLU A 353 -43.99 60.12 81.26
CA GLU A 353 -44.37 58.77 81.77
C GLU A 353 -44.77 57.83 80.59
N MET A 354 -45.02 56.54 80.86
CA MET A 354 -45.47 55.48 79.91
C MET A 354 -44.39 55.10 78.83
N THR A 355 -44.29 53.88 78.27
CA THR A 355 -45.19 52.69 78.33
C THR A 355 -44.39 51.38 78.41
N GLN A 356 -44.96 50.40 79.13
CA GLN A 356 -44.70 48.95 79.23
C GLN A 356 -43.68 48.24 78.28
N SER A 357 -42.80 47.41 78.87
CA SER A 357 -41.91 46.38 78.26
C SER A 357 -40.74 46.92 77.39
N PRO A 358 -39.57 46.22 77.26
CA PRO A 358 -39.36 44.77 77.38
C PRO A 358 -38.12 44.35 78.22
N THR A 359 -38.24 44.28 79.55
CA THR A 359 -37.17 43.76 80.42
C THR A 359 -36.86 42.27 80.20
N ALA A 360 -37.84 41.48 79.76
CA ALA A 360 -37.65 40.07 79.43
C ALA A 360 -36.73 39.89 78.21
N GLU A 361 -36.95 40.65 77.13
CA GLU A 361 -36.16 40.56 75.90
C GLU A 361 -34.73 41.07 76.12
N LEU A 362 -34.53 42.14 76.90
CA LEU A 362 -33.19 42.63 77.23
C LEU A 362 -32.38 41.61 78.04
N VAL A 363 -33.03 40.88 78.97
CA VAL A 363 -32.41 39.79 79.74
C VAL A 363 -32.18 38.54 78.87
N GLN A 364 -33.09 38.22 77.96
CA GLN A 364 -32.94 37.09 77.03
C GLN A 364 -31.85 37.36 75.98
N SER A 365 -31.77 38.59 75.47
CA SER A 365 -30.69 39.09 74.62
C SER A 365 -29.35 39.04 75.34
N ASN A 366 -29.25 39.55 76.58
CA ASN A 366 -28.03 39.41 77.39
C ASN A 366 -27.62 37.94 77.63
N LYS A 367 -28.59 37.05 77.88
CA LYS A 367 -28.34 35.59 77.98
C LYS A 367 -27.97 34.94 76.65
N THR A 368 -28.19 35.60 75.51
CA THR A 368 -27.80 35.13 74.18
C THR A 368 -26.43 35.69 73.81
N CYS A 369 -26.20 37.00 73.92
CA CYS A 369 -24.88 37.61 73.77
C CYS A 369 -23.84 36.98 74.69
N ARG A 370 -24.16 36.71 75.96
CA ARG A 370 -23.25 36.00 76.86
C ARG A 370 -22.93 34.59 76.38
N ARG A 371 -23.92 33.82 75.91
CA ARG A 371 -23.69 32.47 75.35
C ARG A 371 -22.96 32.48 74.01
N LEU A 372 -23.12 33.53 73.20
CA LEU A 372 -22.34 33.74 71.98
C LEU A 372 -20.90 34.13 72.30
N GLN A 373 -20.67 34.97 73.31
CA GLN A 373 -19.34 35.33 73.80
C GLN A 373 -18.63 34.13 74.46
N GLU A 374 -19.34 33.34 75.28
CA GLU A 374 -18.85 32.07 75.83
C GLU A 374 -18.46 31.12 74.70
N LYS A 375 -19.32 30.91 73.68
CA LYS A 375 -19.00 30.15 72.47
C LYS A 375 -17.78 30.69 71.72
N LEU A 376 -17.71 32.00 71.47
CA LEU A 376 -16.58 32.62 70.77
C LEU A 376 -15.26 32.44 71.53
N THR A 377 -15.28 32.49 72.87
CA THR A 377 -14.08 32.16 73.66
C THR A 377 -13.76 30.67 73.67
N ALA A 378 -14.75 29.79 73.60
CA ALA A 378 -14.56 28.34 73.47
C ALA A 378 -14.00 27.97 72.09
N GLU A 379 -14.48 28.62 71.03
CA GLU A 379 -14.00 28.43 69.66
C GLU A 379 -12.60 29.02 69.48
N ARG A 380 -12.29 30.19 70.06
CA ARG A 380 -10.91 30.70 70.15
C ARG A 380 -9.99 29.78 70.95
N ARG A 381 -10.44 29.19 72.06
CA ARG A 381 -9.65 28.16 72.77
C ARG A 381 -9.46 26.91 71.94
N SER A 382 -10.48 26.42 71.23
CA SER A 382 -10.36 25.27 70.33
C SER A 382 -9.49 25.56 69.11
N LEU A 383 -9.41 26.82 68.66
CA LEU A 383 -8.46 27.25 67.62
C LEU A 383 -7.03 27.30 68.16
N LEU A 384 -6.79 27.86 69.35
CA LEU A 384 -5.47 27.84 69.99
C LEU A 384 -5.01 26.41 70.30
N GLU A 385 -5.89 25.55 70.84
CA GLU A 385 -5.64 24.12 71.06
C GLU A 385 -5.34 23.40 69.73
N LYS A 386 -6.01 23.77 68.63
CA LYS A 386 -5.67 23.27 67.29
C LYS A 386 -4.32 23.79 66.81
N GLU A 387 -4.00 25.07 67.00
CA GLU A 387 -2.69 25.65 66.67
C GLU A 387 -1.56 25.00 67.51
N GLU A 388 -1.81 24.66 68.78
CA GLU A 388 -0.91 23.87 69.63
C GLU A 388 -0.76 22.43 69.11
N THR A 389 -1.84 21.74 68.71
CA THR A 389 -1.71 20.41 68.06
C THR A 389 -1.05 20.48 66.69
N ILE A 390 -1.24 21.56 65.93
CA ILE A 390 -0.55 21.80 64.66
C ILE A 390 0.93 22.05 64.92
N HIS A 391 1.31 22.86 65.91
CA HIS A 391 2.71 23.02 66.32
C HIS A 391 3.32 21.71 66.85
N SER A 392 2.55 20.90 67.57
CA SER A 392 3.02 19.58 68.04
C SER A 392 3.21 18.60 66.88
N LEU A 393 2.30 18.58 65.90
CA LEU A 393 2.44 17.78 64.68
C LEU A 393 3.56 18.31 63.76
N GLN A 394 3.73 19.63 63.67
CA GLN A 394 4.84 20.28 62.97
C GLN A 394 6.16 19.86 63.62
N GLN A 395 6.28 19.97 64.94
CA GLN A 395 7.44 19.51 65.71
C GLN A 395 7.65 18.00 65.60
N GLN A 396 6.58 17.19 65.53
CA GLN A 396 6.70 15.74 65.31
C GLN A 396 7.17 15.43 63.88
N VAL A 397 6.75 16.20 62.88
CA VAL A 397 7.26 16.14 61.50
C VAL A 397 8.73 16.59 61.46
N ASP A 398 9.11 17.66 62.14
CA ASP A 398 10.49 18.14 62.21
C ASP A 398 11.41 17.17 62.98
N CYS A 399 10.92 16.53 64.05
CA CYS A 399 11.60 15.42 64.73
C CYS A 399 11.69 14.15 63.85
N SER A 400 10.68 13.87 63.02
CA SER A 400 10.71 12.76 62.07
C SER A 400 11.66 13.05 60.91
N GLN A 401 11.69 14.29 60.43
CA GLN A 401 12.56 14.77 59.36
C GLN A 401 14.01 14.79 59.83
N THR A 402 14.30 15.35 61.01
CA THR A 402 15.64 15.26 61.62
C THR A 402 16.02 13.82 61.99
N SER A 403 15.07 12.92 62.30
CA SER A 403 15.36 11.49 62.40
C SER A 403 15.73 10.87 61.05
N VAL A 404 15.01 11.18 59.98
CA VAL A 404 15.33 10.76 58.60
C VAL A 404 16.68 11.32 58.15
N ASP A 405 16.96 12.59 58.42
CA ASP A 405 18.23 13.24 58.08
C ASP A 405 19.38 12.67 58.91
N ASN A 406 19.16 12.30 60.18
CA ASN A 406 20.12 11.51 60.97
C ASN A 406 20.30 10.09 60.44
N PHE A 407 19.25 9.43 59.93
CA PHE A 407 19.39 8.14 59.24
C PHE A 407 20.18 8.27 57.92
N VAL A 408 19.96 9.33 57.15
CA VAL A 408 20.74 9.66 55.94
C VAL A 408 22.19 9.96 56.31
N LEU A 409 22.45 10.74 57.36
CA LEU A 409 23.80 10.98 57.88
C LEU A 409 24.47 9.69 58.36
N ASN A 410 23.75 8.79 59.04
CA ASN A 410 24.29 7.51 59.52
C ASN A 410 24.54 6.50 58.37
N ILE A 411 23.72 6.55 57.31
CA ILE A 411 23.99 5.81 56.06
C ILE A 411 25.27 6.36 55.41
N ASN A 412 25.39 7.70 55.29
CA ASN A 412 26.56 8.34 54.69
C ASN A 412 27.85 8.05 55.50
N THR A 413 27.83 8.10 56.83
CA THR A 413 29.01 7.74 57.64
C THR A 413 29.35 6.25 57.52
N SER A 414 28.37 5.36 57.34
CA SER A 414 28.63 3.94 57.05
C SER A 414 29.23 3.73 55.65
N GLU A 415 28.92 4.59 54.68
CA GLU A 415 29.48 4.56 53.33
C GLU A 415 30.91 5.14 53.32
N ASP A 416 31.17 6.24 54.03
CA ASP A 416 32.52 6.79 54.23
C ASP A 416 33.46 5.81 54.94
N ILE A 417 32.99 5.07 55.96
CA ILE A 417 33.79 4.03 56.65
C ILE A 417 34.19 2.89 55.69
N LEU A 418 33.35 2.57 54.70
CA LEU A 418 33.68 1.59 53.66
C LEU A 418 34.63 2.19 52.60
N GLN A 419 34.46 3.47 52.28
CA GLN A 419 35.29 4.22 51.34
C GLN A 419 36.75 4.32 51.82
N ASP A 420 36.97 4.73 53.08
CA ASP A 420 38.30 4.82 53.70
C ASP A 420 38.96 3.44 53.86
N GLN A 421 38.17 2.39 54.11
CA GLN A 421 38.71 1.03 54.17
C GLN A 421 39.21 0.53 52.80
N MET A 422 38.64 0.99 51.68
CA MET A 422 39.22 0.75 50.36
C MET A 422 40.51 1.56 50.16
N LEU A 423 40.50 2.84 50.52
CA LEU A 423 41.62 3.77 50.31
C LEU A 423 42.88 3.33 51.09
N LEU A 424 42.71 2.76 52.29
CA LEU A 424 43.81 2.19 53.07
C LEU A 424 44.34 0.88 52.48
N LYS A 425 43.47 0.03 51.91
CA LYS A 425 43.86 -1.24 51.26
C LYS A 425 44.60 -1.03 49.94
N GLN A 426 44.30 0.03 49.19
CA GLN A 426 44.95 0.30 47.90
C GLN A 426 46.41 0.81 48.02
N LYS A 427 46.92 1.05 49.24
CA LYS A 427 48.26 1.62 49.47
C LYS A 427 49.26 0.67 50.17
N LYS A 428 48.94 -0.63 50.30
CA LYS A 428 49.84 -1.68 50.82
C LYS A 428 49.74 -2.99 50.04
N ALA A 429 50.39 -2.98 48.88
CA ALA A 429 50.97 -4.16 48.22
C ALA A 429 52.01 -3.64 47.22
N ASP A 430 53.26 -4.11 47.13
CA ASP A 430 54.09 -5.02 47.95
C ASP A 430 55.52 -4.99 47.31
N PRO A 431 56.49 -5.89 47.55
CA PRO A 431 56.66 -6.90 48.61
C PRO A 431 58.03 -6.81 49.35
N TYR A 432 58.18 -7.55 50.46
CA TYR A 432 59.31 -8.46 50.79
C TYR A 432 59.36 -8.79 52.31
N LEU A 433 58.91 -9.99 52.74
CA LEU A 433 59.79 -11.08 53.23
C LEU A 433 59.01 -12.32 53.78
N PHE A 434 59.16 -13.45 53.09
CA PHE A 434 59.27 -14.86 53.57
C PHE A 434 58.49 -15.42 54.81
N VAL A 435 57.63 -16.42 54.52
CA VAL A 435 57.33 -17.67 55.29
C VAL A 435 56.60 -17.61 56.66
N ASN A 436 55.27 -17.83 56.57
CA ASN A 436 54.54 -19.00 57.05
C ASN A 436 55.01 -19.74 58.34
N THR A 437 54.15 -19.78 59.35
CA THR A 437 53.90 -20.99 60.18
C THR A 437 52.41 -21.02 60.56
N GLN A 438 51.85 -22.23 60.61
CA GLN A 438 50.41 -22.49 60.66
C GLN A 438 49.98 -22.98 62.05
N SER A 439 49.12 -22.23 62.74
CA SER A 439 48.43 -22.61 63.99
C SER A 439 47.54 -21.44 64.46
N HIS A 440 46.45 -21.63 65.20
CA HIS A 440 45.63 -22.83 65.44
C HIS A 440 44.21 -22.33 65.79
N ASP A 441 43.17 -23.11 65.52
CA ASP A 441 41.96 -23.05 66.34
C ASP A 441 41.32 -24.44 66.43
N SER A 442 41.48 -25.07 67.60
CA SER A 442 40.90 -26.37 67.94
C SER A 442 41.09 -26.68 69.43
N PHE A 443 40.20 -26.12 70.26
CA PHE A 443 39.70 -26.66 71.53
C PHE A 443 40.46 -27.86 72.15
N VAL A 444 41.20 -27.62 73.24
CA VAL A 444 41.50 -28.60 74.29
C VAL A 444 41.43 -27.90 75.66
N THR A 445 40.94 -28.60 76.67
CA THR A 445 40.72 -28.10 78.04
C THR A 445 41.96 -28.20 78.93
N ALA A 446 42.37 -27.07 79.53
CA ALA A 446 43.03 -26.95 80.83
C ALA A 446 42.66 -25.55 81.37
N ASP A 447 42.22 -25.31 82.60
CA ASP A 447 42.55 -25.90 83.92
C ASP A 447 43.89 -25.42 84.49
N GLU A 448 43.96 -24.10 84.79
CA GLU A 448 44.93 -23.51 85.73
C GLU A 448 44.21 -22.52 86.67
N GLU A 449 44.64 -22.48 87.93
CA GLU A 449 43.98 -21.75 89.02
C GLU A 449 44.32 -20.24 89.06
N PRO A 450 43.38 -19.35 89.43
CA PRO A 450 43.74 -18.05 89.99
C PRO A 450 44.25 -18.24 91.43
N GLN A 451 45.58 -18.29 91.60
CA GLN A 451 46.23 -18.48 92.91
C GLN A 451 45.70 -17.52 93.97
N THR A 452 45.17 -18.08 95.07
CA THR A 452 44.63 -17.30 96.19
C THR A 452 45.76 -16.73 97.06
N ILE A 453 46.23 -15.52 96.71
CA ILE A 453 47.16 -14.77 97.56
C ILE A 453 46.44 -14.37 98.85
N LYS A 454 46.81 -15.02 99.96
CA LYS A 454 46.28 -14.73 101.29
C LYS A 454 46.94 -13.46 101.85
N CYS A 455 46.17 -12.39 102.02
CA CYS A 455 46.52 -11.36 102.99
C CYS A 455 46.16 -11.85 104.39
N GLU A 456 47.05 -11.65 105.36
CA GLU A 456 46.90 -12.19 106.71
C GLU A 456 45.82 -11.45 107.53
N GLU A 457 44.98 -12.20 108.25
CA GLU A 457 44.08 -11.62 109.25
C GLU A 457 44.85 -11.11 110.47
N ASN A 458 44.53 -9.90 110.92
CA ASN A 458 44.61 -9.58 112.35
C ASN A 458 43.42 -8.70 112.78
N ARG A 459 42.94 -8.96 113.99
CA ARG A 459 41.64 -8.53 114.57
C ARG A 459 41.60 -7.02 114.92
N PRO A 460 40.41 -6.36 115.04
CA PRO A 460 39.23 -6.90 115.71
C PRO A 460 37.82 -6.66 115.11
N GLN A 461 36.84 -7.34 115.71
CA GLN A 461 35.46 -7.43 115.24
C GLN A 461 34.63 -6.19 115.59
N LYS A 462 34.34 -5.33 114.61
CA LYS A 462 33.09 -4.54 114.59
C LYS A 462 32.55 -4.14 113.20
N GLU A 463 33.34 -4.26 112.14
CA GLU A 463 32.95 -3.88 110.76
C GLU A 463 32.38 -5.06 109.93
N CYS A 464 32.39 -6.26 110.50
CA CYS A 464 32.11 -7.54 109.83
C CYS A 464 30.74 -7.63 109.13
N ILE A 465 29.72 -6.88 109.57
CA ILE A 465 28.41 -6.84 108.90
C ILE A 465 28.48 -6.03 107.59
N ASN A 466 29.12 -4.85 107.60
CA ASN A 466 29.23 -4.01 106.41
C ASN A 466 30.06 -4.70 105.32
N CYS A 467 31.17 -5.35 105.67
CA CYS A 467 31.99 -6.09 104.69
C CYS A 467 31.22 -7.28 104.08
N GLN A 468 30.45 -8.01 104.89
CA GLN A 468 29.65 -9.14 104.41
C GLN A 468 28.44 -8.70 103.57
N GLN A 469 27.84 -7.53 103.87
CA GLN A 469 26.83 -6.92 103.01
C GLN A 469 27.45 -6.41 101.72
N ALA A 470 28.59 -5.71 101.76
CA ALA A 470 29.28 -5.22 100.57
C ALA A 470 29.70 -6.35 99.62
N MET A 471 30.17 -7.49 100.14
CA MET A 471 30.42 -8.69 99.33
C MET A 471 29.14 -9.23 98.66
N LYS A 472 28.00 -9.23 99.36
CA LYS A 472 26.72 -9.65 98.75
C LYS A 472 26.24 -8.69 97.67
N THR A 473 26.36 -7.38 97.88
CA THR A 473 26.02 -6.38 96.86
C THR A 473 26.96 -6.43 95.66
N LEU A 474 28.25 -6.75 95.87
CA LEU A 474 29.21 -6.95 94.79
C LEU A 474 28.91 -8.23 93.99
N LEU A 475 28.49 -9.31 94.66
CA LEU A 475 28.07 -10.54 94.00
C LEU A 475 26.78 -10.35 93.20
N SER A 476 25.75 -9.69 93.75
CA SER A 476 24.54 -9.41 92.96
C SER A 476 24.86 -8.49 91.79
N SER A 477 25.68 -7.45 91.96
CA SER A 477 26.06 -6.59 90.84
C SER A 477 26.91 -7.30 89.78
N GLN A 478 27.65 -8.35 90.13
CA GLN A 478 28.30 -9.24 89.17
C GLN A 478 27.29 -10.16 88.47
N GLU A 479 26.36 -10.78 89.19
CA GLU A 479 25.27 -11.60 88.62
C GLU A 479 24.40 -10.76 87.66
N GLU A 480 24.08 -9.51 88.03
CA GLU A 480 23.41 -8.51 87.21
C GLU A 480 24.24 -8.15 85.96
N CYS A 481 25.57 -7.96 86.10
CA CYS A 481 26.47 -7.73 84.97
C CYS A 481 26.62 -8.96 84.04
N GLU A 482 26.47 -10.18 84.54
CA GLU A 482 26.51 -11.40 83.74
C GLU A 482 25.17 -11.66 83.04
N ALA A 483 24.05 -11.37 83.70
CA ALA A 483 22.72 -11.35 83.08
C ALA A 483 22.65 -10.31 81.94
N LEU A 484 23.10 -9.08 82.17
CA LEU A 484 23.16 -8.02 81.16
C LEU A 484 24.07 -8.39 79.98
N LYS A 485 25.20 -9.08 80.20
CA LYS A 485 26.03 -9.63 79.10
C LYS A 485 25.26 -10.68 78.30
N SER A 486 24.51 -11.56 78.96
CA SER A 486 23.69 -12.57 78.28
C SER A 486 22.59 -11.92 77.43
N GLU A 487 21.89 -10.92 77.96
CA GLU A 487 20.87 -10.15 77.24
C GLU A 487 21.46 -9.38 76.05
N ILE A 488 22.66 -8.81 76.20
CA ILE A 488 23.41 -8.20 75.08
C ILE A 488 23.78 -9.24 74.02
N CYS A 489 24.22 -10.44 74.41
CA CYS A 489 24.52 -11.52 73.46
C CYS A 489 23.27 -12.03 72.72
N GLU A 490 22.14 -12.21 73.40
CA GLU A 490 20.88 -12.63 72.78
C GLU A 490 20.30 -11.56 71.85
N THR A 491 20.34 -10.29 72.25
CA THR A 491 19.89 -9.18 71.38
C THR A 491 20.77 -9.00 70.16
N LEU A 492 22.10 -9.15 70.28
CA LEU A 492 23.03 -9.17 69.14
C LEU A 492 22.75 -10.35 68.20
N TYR A 493 22.50 -11.55 68.73
CA TYR A 493 22.14 -12.72 67.93
C TYR A 493 20.85 -12.49 67.12
N CYS A 494 19.80 -11.97 67.75
CA CYS A 494 18.54 -11.61 67.08
C CYS A 494 18.74 -10.56 65.98
N ILE A 495 19.59 -9.55 66.22
CA ILE A 495 19.95 -8.53 65.22
C ILE A 495 20.66 -9.16 64.01
N ASP A 496 21.63 -10.05 64.23
CA ASP A 496 22.36 -10.69 63.13
C ASP A 496 21.51 -11.72 62.36
N GLU A 497 20.54 -12.38 63.01
CA GLU A 497 19.55 -13.23 62.33
C GLU A 497 18.67 -12.40 61.37
N GLU A 498 18.15 -11.25 61.80
CA GLU A 498 17.37 -10.35 60.95
C GLU A 498 18.21 -9.71 59.83
N ARG A 499 19.49 -9.37 60.10
CA ARG A 499 20.43 -8.92 59.06
C ARG A 499 20.68 -10.02 58.01
N SER A 500 20.75 -11.28 58.43
CA SER A 500 20.86 -12.43 57.52
C SER A 500 19.61 -12.57 56.65
N LYS A 501 18.40 -12.55 57.25
CA LYS A 501 17.12 -12.56 56.51
C LYS A 501 17.00 -11.42 55.51
N PHE A 502 17.37 -10.20 55.91
CA PHE A 502 17.40 -9.03 55.02
C PHE A 502 18.41 -9.22 53.87
N HIS A 503 19.61 -9.73 54.14
CA HIS A 503 20.61 -9.98 53.11
C HIS A 503 20.15 -11.04 52.11
N GLU A 504 19.60 -12.17 52.59
CA GLU A 504 19.08 -13.22 51.73
C GLU A 504 17.92 -12.71 50.85
N MET A 505 17.01 -11.90 51.41
CA MET A 505 15.93 -11.27 50.66
C MET A 505 16.42 -10.21 49.67
N LYS A 506 17.50 -9.47 49.98
CA LYS A 506 18.19 -8.56 49.05
C LYS A 506 18.80 -9.33 47.87
N GLN A 507 19.43 -10.48 48.12
CA GLN A 507 19.96 -11.34 47.04
C GLN A 507 18.83 -11.98 46.21
N LYS A 508 17.72 -12.41 46.83
CA LYS A 508 16.51 -12.89 46.12
C LYS A 508 15.95 -11.81 45.18
N HIS A 509 15.91 -10.55 45.60
CA HIS A 509 15.51 -9.43 44.73
C HIS A 509 16.52 -9.15 43.61
N LYS A 510 17.82 -9.12 43.91
CA LYS A 510 18.89 -8.98 42.90
C LYS A 510 18.78 -10.07 41.82
N ALA A 511 18.58 -11.33 42.21
CA ALA A 511 18.40 -12.46 41.29
C ALA A 511 17.09 -12.37 40.47
N LYS A 512 15.99 -11.84 41.04
CA LYS A 512 14.77 -11.52 40.27
C LYS A 512 15.04 -10.43 39.22
N LEU A 513 15.74 -9.36 39.59
CA LEU A 513 16.07 -8.25 38.70
C LEU A 513 17.01 -8.69 37.56
N CYS A 514 18.05 -9.49 37.84
CA CYS A 514 18.92 -10.06 36.81
C CYS A 514 18.15 -10.94 35.82
N ARG A 515 17.23 -11.80 36.30
CA ARG A 515 16.36 -12.62 35.41
C ARG A 515 15.39 -11.77 34.59
N ALA A 516 14.90 -10.65 35.12
CA ALA A 516 14.09 -9.71 34.37
C ALA A 516 14.92 -9.01 33.27
N LYS A 517 16.11 -8.48 33.61
CA LYS A 517 17.02 -7.85 32.64
C LYS A 517 17.35 -8.82 31.50
N GLN A 518 17.76 -10.05 31.83
CA GLN A 518 18.12 -11.06 30.81
C GLN A 518 16.99 -11.25 29.80
N LYS A 519 15.74 -11.43 30.25
CA LYS A 519 14.59 -11.58 29.35
C LYS A 519 14.35 -10.36 28.45
N PHE A 520 14.59 -9.13 28.94
CA PHE A 520 14.50 -7.94 28.09
C PHE A 520 15.66 -7.87 27.07
N GLU A 521 16.83 -8.36 27.43
CA GLU A 521 18.03 -8.41 26.57
C GLU A 521 17.89 -9.50 25.48
N ASP A 522 17.38 -10.68 25.84
CA ASP A 522 16.99 -11.77 24.93
C ASP A 522 15.90 -11.30 23.93
N GLU A 523 14.86 -10.65 24.42
CA GLU A 523 13.75 -10.13 23.60
C GLU A 523 14.21 -8.97 22.68
N THR A 524 15.11 -8.10 23.16
CA THR A 524 15.65 -7.00 22.34
C THR A 524 16.53 -7.55 21.22
N THR A 525 17.45 -8.46 21.54
CA THR A 525 18.31 -9.10 20.51
C THR A 525 17.51 -9.92 19.50
N TRP A 526 16.41 -10.58 19.91
CA TRP A 526 15.48 -11.23 18.97
C TRP A 526 14.81 -10.23 18.02
N ARG A 527 14.37 -9.07 18.52
CA ARG A 527 13.79 -8.00 17.70
C ARG A 527 14.82 -7.41 16.74
N ASP A 528 16.04 -7.16 17.20
CA ASP A 528 17.13 -6.64 16.35
C ASP A 528 17.45 -7.60 15.20
N GLU A 529 17.51 -8.92 15.44
CA GLU A 529 17.71 -9.90 14.37
C GLU A 529 16.50 -10.02 13.43
N LYS A 530 15.26 -9.88 13.93
CA LYS A 530 14.08 -9.83 13.05
C LYS A 530 14.04 -8.56 12.21
N ILE A 531 14.42 -7.40 12.77
CA ILE A 531 14.57 -6.13 12.05
C ILE A 531 15.61 -6.30 10.94
N LYS A 532 16.82 -6.79 11.24
CA LYS A 532 17.86 -7.09 10.24
C LYS A 532 17.39 -8.04 9.15
N SER A 533 16.45 -8.95 9.44
CA SER A 533 15.86 -9.81 8.41
C SER A 533 14.89 -9.06 7.52
N LEU A 534 13.96 -8.29 8.10
CA LEU A 534 13.05 -7.44 7.34
C LEU A 534 13.79 -6.39 6.49
N GLU A 535 14.90 -5.83 6.98
CA GLU A 535 15.78 -4.93 6.22
C GLU A 535 16.44 -5.63 5.02
N ARG A 536 16.92 -6.87 5.20
CA ARG A 536 17.45 -7.71 4.10
C ARG A 536 16.37 -8.06 3.08
N GLU A 537 15.19 -8.47 3.54
CA GLU A 537 14.02 -8.81 2.72
C GLU A 537 13.53 -7.58 1.91
N LEU A 538 13.45 -6.41 2.55
CA LEU A 538 13.08 -5.14 1.93
C LEU A 538 14.14 -4.67 0.92
N SER A 539 15.44 -4.84 1.23
CA SER A 539 16.52 -4.51 0.29
C SER A 539 16.46 -5.35 -0.99
N LEU A 540 16.18 -6.66 -0.87
CA LEU A 540 15.96 -7.55 -2.02
C LEU A 540 14.72 -7.16 -2.83
N CYS A 541 13.62 -6.80 -2.15
CA CYS A 541 12.40 -6.30 -2.78
C CYS A 541 12.68 -5.00 -3.58
N CYS A 542 13.34 -4.02 -2.96
CA CYS A 542 13.74 -2.77 -3.62
C CYS A 542 14.62 -3.01 -4.84
N HIS A 543 15.58 -3.95 -4.78
CA HIS A 543 16.39 -4.32 -5.95
C HIS A 543 15.55 -4.96 -7.07
N SER A 544 14.62 -5.86 -6.74
CA SER A 544 13.70 -6.47 -7.71
C SER A 544 12.83 -5.43 -8.41
N VAL A 545 12.24 -4.49 -7.64
CA VAL A 545 11.40 -3.41 -8.17
C VAL A 545 12.22 -2.41 -9.01
N ALA A 546 13.49 -2.15 -8.66
CA ALA A 546 14.37 -1.33 -9.48
C ALA A 546 14.64 -1.98 -10.84
N LYS A 547 14.92 -3.29 -10.86
CA LYS A 547 15.11 -4.06 -12.09
C LYS A 547 13.84 -4.17 -12.94
N GLU A 548 12.68 -4.30 -12.32
CA GLU A 548 11.39 -4.27 -13.02
C GLU A 548 11.15 -2.91 -13.70
N LYS A 549 11.43 -1.79 -13.01
CA LYS A 549 11.37 -0.45 -13.60
C LYS A 549 12.33 -0.28 -14.78
N GLU A 550 13.55 -0.80 -14.69
CA GLU A 550 14.52 -0.81 -15.80
C GLU A 550 13.99 -1.58 -17.02
N LEU A 551 13.40 -2.75 -16.81
CA LEU A 551 12.75 -3.54 -17.87
C LEU A 551 11.56 -2.81 -18.50
N VAL A 552 10.71 -2.14 -17.71
CA VAL A 552 9.60 -1.31 -18.22
C VAL A 552 10.12 -0.13 -19.04
N ILE A 553 11.23 0.51 -18.64
CA ILE A 553 11.88 1.57 -19.41
C ILE A 553 12.43 1.02 -20.74
N SER A 554 13.07 -0.14 -20.73
CA SER A 554 13.56 -0.80 -21.95
C SER A 554 12.43 -1.13 -22.93
N ILE A 555 11.32 -1.68 -22.42
CA ILE A 555 10.13 -2.04 -23.21
C ILE A 555 9.44 -0.79 -23.78
N THR A 556 9.31 0.29 -23.01
CA THR A 556 8.67 1.53 -23.50
C THR A 556 9.51 2.23 -24.56
N VAL A 557 10.84 2.24 -24.43
CA VAL A 557 11.75 2.79 -25.47
C VAL A 557 11.67 2.00 -26.78
N GLU A 558 11.69 0.67 -26.74
CA GLU A 558 11.58 -0.14 -27.95
C GLU A 558 10.17 -0.06 -28.57
N ASN A 559 9.12 0.03 -27.75
CA ASN A 559 7.75 0.30 -28.25
C ASN A 559 7.64 1.65 -28.98
N GLU A 560 8.22 2.74 -28.45
CA GLU A 560 8.23 4.03 -29.17
C GLU A 560 9.02 3.96 -30.48
N LYS A 561 10.16 3.24 -30.49
CA LYS A 561 10.93 2.97 -31.70
C LYS A 561 10.10 2.23 -32.75
N LEU A 562 9.45 1.13 -32.38
CA LEU A 562 8.55 0.36 -33.26
C LEU A 562 7.34 1.20 -33.71
N LEU A 563 6.77 2.06 -32.86
CA LEU A 563 5.73 3.02 -33.24
C LEU A 563 6.26 4.08 -34.21
N SER A 564 7.53 4.50 -34.10
CA SER A 564 8.17 5.41 -35.07
C SER A 564 8.37 4.73 -36.43
N GLU A 565 8.75 3.45 -36.44
CA GLU A 565 8.96 2.65 -37.65
C GLU A 565 7.64 2.36 -38.35
N ARG A 566 6.60 1.96 -37.59
CA ARG A 566 5.22 1.82 -38.09
C ARG A 566 4.70 3.12 -38.71
N ARG A 567 4.96 4.28 -38.09
CA ARG A 567 4.60 5.60 -38.65
C ARG A 567 5.30 5.86 -40.00
N LYS A 568 6.61 5.60 -40.10
CA LYS A 568 7.39 5.75 -41.34
C LYS A 568 6.91 4.82 -42.46
N LEU A 569 6.66 3.54 -42.15
CA LEU A 569 6.18 2.55 -43.12
C LEU A 569 4.77 2.88 -43.64
N LEU A 570 3.87 3.37 -42.78
CA LEU A 570 2.54 3.83 -43.19
C LEU A 570 2.61 5.07 -44.09
N GLN A 571 3.54 6.00 -43.81
CA GLN A 571 3.78 7.15 -44.70
C GLN A 571 4.27 6.68 -46.09
N GLN A 572 5.28 5.79 -46.13
CA GLN A 572 5.81 5.24 -47.38
C GLN A 572 4.73 4.49 -48.19
N LEU A 573 3.87 3.71 -47.51
CA LEU A 573 2.76 3.01 -48.16
C LEU A 573 1.76 3.98 -48.81
N ASN A 574 1.39 5.06 -48.10
CA ASN A 574 0.52 6.10 -48.66
C ASN A 574 1.18 6.81 -49.86
N GLU A 575 2.47 7.15 -49.77
CA GLU A 575 3.21 7.77 -50.86
C GLU A 575 3.26 6.88 -52.11
N GLU A 576 3.48 5.57 -51.97
CA GLU A 576 3.41 4.62 -53.08
C GLU A 576 1.97 4.42 -53.61
N GLU A 577 0.95 4.44 -52.76
CA GLU A 577 -0.44 4.39 -53.21
C GLU A 577 -0.81 5.63 -54.04
N HIS A 578 -0.34 6.82 -53.64
CA HIS A 578 -0.48 8.04 -54.42
C HIS A 578 0.27 7.97 -55.76
N LYS A 579 1.54 7.53 -55.78
CA LYS A 579 2.31 7.32 -57.02
C LYS A 579 1.61 6.33 -57.96
N LYS A 580 1.03 5.26 -57.41
CA LYS A 580 0.24 4.26 -58.16
C LYS A 580 -1.06 4.85 -58.73
N LYS A 581 -1.79 5.66 -57.96
CA LYS A 581 -2.98 6.39 -58.43
C LYS A 581 -2.63 7.35 -59.58
N ASP A 582 -1.58 8.16 -59.42
CA ASP A 582 -1.10 9.07 -60.46
C ASP A 582 -0.65 8.34 -61.74
N SER A 583 0.05 7.21 -61.59
CA SER A 583 0.45 6.36 -62.70
C SER A 583 -0.77 5.77 -63.43
N CYS A 584 -1.77 5.29 -62.69
CA CYS A 584 -3.02 4.79 -63.24
C CYS A 584 -3.82 5.87 -63.99
N LEU A 585 -3.88 7.10 -63.47
CA LEU A 585 -4.48 8.25 -64.14
C LEU A 585 -3.73 8.61 -65.44
N LYS A 586 -2.39 8.65 -65.41
CA LYS A 586 -1.57 8.89 -66.61
C LYS A 586 -1.74 7.80 -67.67
N ALA A 587 -1.84 6.52 -67.26
CA ALA A 587 -2.09 5.39 -68.15
C ALA A 587 -3.52 5.40 -68.73
N SER A 588 -4.50 5.85 -67.94
CA SER A 588 -5.89 6.01 -68.42
C SER A 588 -5.99 7.14 -69.44
N LEU A 589 -5.33 8.28 -69.17
CA LEU A 589 -5.25 9.42 -70.10
C LEU A 589 -4.55 9.02 -71.41
N SER A 590 -3.43 8.30 -71.35
CA SER A 590 -2.72 7.86 -72.55
C SER A 590 -3.52 6.84 -73.35
N LYS A 591 -4.23 5.91 -72.69
CA LYS A 591 -5.17 4.99 -73.33
C LYS A 591 -6.27 5.74 -74.09
N CYS A 592 -6.98 6.67 -73.46
CA CYS A 592 -8.02 7.45 -74.13
C CYS A 592 -7.47 8.25 -75.33
N ARG A 593 -6.22 8.74 -75.25
CA ARG A 593 -5.56 9.41 -76.39
C ARG A 593 -5.24 8.45 -77.53
N VAL A 594 -4.84 7.21 -77.24
CA VAL A 594 -4.61 6.17 -78.26
C VAL A 594 -5.93 5.79 -78.92
N GLU A 595 -6.99 5.54 -78.16
CA GLU A 595 -8.33 5.20 -78.71
C GLU A 595 -8.87 6.29 -79.65
N LEU A 596 -8.66 7.57 -79.32
CA LEU A 596 -9.01 8.69 -80.21
C LEU A 596 -8.18 8.70 -81.51
N LEU A 597 -6.86 8.48 -81.43
CA LEU A 597 -5.97 8.41 -82.59
C LEU A 597 -6.24 7.17 -83.46
N GLU A 598 -6.67 6.04 -82.87
CA GLU A 598 -7.10 4.84 -83.60
C GLU A 598 -8.40 5.08 -84.37
N LEU A 599 -9.36 5.79 -83.77
CA LEU A 599 -10.60 6.21 -84.45
C LEU A 599 -10.32 7.19 -85.59
N GLU A 600 -9.39 8.14 -85.41
CA GLU A 600 -8.98 9.06 -86.47
C GLU A 600 -8.22 8.33 -87.60
N ASN A 601 -7.25 7.47 -87.27
CA ASN A 601 -6.55 6.65 -88.26
C ASN A 601 -7.50 5.73 -89.03
N LYS A 602 -8.52 5.15 -88.37
CA LYS A 602 -9.56 4.35 -89.03
C LYS A 602 -10.43 5.17 -89.96
N LYS A 603 -10.77 6.41 -89.58
CA LYS A 603 -11.49 7.37 -90.44
C LYS A 603 -10.65 7.76 -91.66
N LEU A 604 -9.37 8.09 -91.47
CA LEU A 604 -8.44 8.42 -92.55
C LEU A 604 -8.21 7.21 -93.49
N GLY A 605 -8.03 6.01 -92.94
CA GLY A 605 -7.94 4.76 -93.72
C GLY A 605 -9.17 4.51 -94.58
N ASN A 606 -10.38 4.69 -94.03
CA ASN A 606 -11.62 4.60 -94.79
C ASN A 606 -11.69 5.66 -95.91
N GLN A 607 -11.24 6.90 -95.65
CA GLN A 607 -11.19 7.97 -96.67
C GLN A 607 -10.16 7.67 -97.77
N ILE A 608 -8.99 7.14 -97.42
CA ILE A 608 -7.98 6.67 -98.38
C ILE A 608 -8.58 5.55 -99.25
N SER A 609 -9.20 4.53 -98.65
CA SER A 609 -9.89 3.47 -99.41
C SER A 609 -10.99 3.99 -100.34
N GLN A 610 -11.76 5.00 -99.90
CA GLN A 610 -12.76 5.65 -100.75
C GLN A 610 -12.13 6.37 -101.94
N MET A 611 -11.04 7.12 -101.74
CA MET A 611 -10.32 7.79 -102.83
C MET A 611 -9.61 6.79 -103.76
N SER A 612 -9.02 5.72 -103.23
CA SER A 612 -8.43 4.64 -104.04
C SER A 612 -9.49 3.94 -104.90
N ASN A 613 -10.70 3.71 -104.39
CA ASN A 613 -11.81 3.18 -105.18
C ASN A 613 -12.25 4.16 -106.28
N GLN A 614 -12.27 5.48 -106.00
CA GLN A 614 -12.54 6.50 -107.02
C GLN A 614 -11.45 6.55 -108.09
N LEU A 615 -10.17 6.48 -107.70
CA LEU A 615 -9.03 6.39 -108.61
C LEU A 615 -9.12 5.15 -109.49
N ALA A 616 -9.38 3.96 -108.93
CA ALA A 616 -9.52 2.73 -109.71
C ALA A 616 -10.67 2.79 -110.74
N VAL A 617 -11.78 3.47 -110.43
CA VAL A 617 -12.88 3.71 -111.40
C VAL A 617 -12.45 4.70 -112.49
N LEU A 618 -11.67 5.72 -112.16
CA LEU A 618 -11.10 6.67 -113.11
C LEU A 618 -10.03 6.02 -113.99
N GLU A 619 -9.15 5.19 -113.44
CA GLU A 619 -8.15 4.39 -114.16
C GLU A 619 -8.80 3.38 -115.11
N PHE A 620 -9.82 2.66 -114.66
CA PHE A 620 -10.61 1.77 -115.54
C PHE A 620 -11.30 2.56 -116.66
N SER A 621 -11.79 3.77 -116.37
CA SER A 621 -12.37 4.65 -117.39
C SER A 621 -11.31 5.18 -118.37
N LEU A 622 -10.11 5.50 -117.89
CA LEU A 622 -8.96 5.91 -118.69
C LEU A 622 -8.51 4.78 -119.61
N GLN A 623 -8.24 3.59 -119.06
CA GLN A 623 -7.88 2.39 -119.82
C GLN A 623 -8.95 2.03 -120.85
N LYS A 624 -10.24 2.22 -120.53
CA LYS A 624 -11.33 2.05 -121.50
C LYS A 624 -11.26 3.07 -122.64
N THR A 625 -10.94 4.34 -122.38
CA THR A 625 -10.69 5.33 -123.45
C THR A 625 -9.40 5.06 -124.24
N GLU A 626 -8.34 4.58 -123.58
CA GLU A 626 -7.09 4.18 -124.23
C GLU A 626 -7.30 2.96 -125.14
N LEU A 627 -8.05 1.94 -124.70
CA LEU A 627 -8.43 0.79 -125.51
C LEU A 627 -9.31 1.18 -126.71
N LEU A 628 -10.23 2.14 -126.54
CA LEU A 628 -11.00 2.70 -127.66
C LEU A 628 -10.09 3.41 -128.68
N HIS A 629 -9.13 4.22 -128.21
CA HIS A 629 -8.12 4.88 -129.05
C HIS A 629 -7.14 3.88 -129.70
N PHE A 630 -6.83 2.75 -129.05
CA PHE A 630 -6.01 1.68 -129.59
C PHE A 630 -6.76 0.89 -130.68
N ALA A 631 -8.04 0.59 -130.45
CA ALA A 631 -8.93 -0.02 -131.44
C ALA A 631 -9.18 0.89 -132.65
N GLU A 632 -9.22 2.21 -132.43
CA GLU A 632 -9.31 3.20 -133.52
C GLU A 632 -8.02 3.26 -134.35
N LYS A 633 -6.84 3.14 -133.71
CA LYS A 633 -5.54 2.99 -134.40
C LYS A 633 -5.43 1.70 -135.22
N LEU A 634 -5.98 0.58 -134.75
CA LEU A 634 -5.94 -0.72 -135.44
C LEU A 634 -6.81 -0.78 -136.72
N LYS A 635 -7.52 0.30 -137.09
CA LYS A 635 -8.44 0.35 -138.23
C LYS A 635 -7.84 0.91 -139.53
N LYS A 636 -6.51 0.96 -139.68
CA LYS A 636 -5.83 1.55 -140.87
C LYS A 636 -4.66 0.72 -141.44
N MET A 637 -5.00 -0.42 -142.07
CA MET A 637 -4.22 -1.14 -143.10
C MET A 637 -2.89 -1.79 -142.60
N PRO A 638 -2.12 -2.56 -143.42
CA PRO A 638 -2.23 -4.03 -143.38
C PRO A 638 -0.87 -4.77 -143.25
N ASP A 639 -0.89 -6.10 -143.40
CA ASP A 639 0.29 -6.99 -143.41
C ASP A 639 1.43 -6.57 -144.37
N ASP A 640 2.68 -6.81 -143.95
CA ASP A 640 3.67 -7.51 -144.78
C ASP A 640 4.73 -8.22 -143.89
N GLN A 641 5.61 -9.03 -144.50
CA GLN A 641 6.32 -10.13 -143.85
C GLN A 641 7.87 -10.01 -143.82
N GLN A 642 8.50 -10.77 -142.92
CA GLN A 642 9.91 -11.29 -142.97
C GLN A 642 11.12 -10.48 -142.44
N VAL A 643 11.75 -11.07 -141.39
CA VAL A 643 13.17 -11.53 -141.32
C VAL A 643 14.32 -10.65 -140.74
N PHE A 644 14.98 -11.25 -139.72
CA PHE A 644 16.36 -11.10 -139.15
C PHE A 644 16.93 -9.80 -138.52
N LYS A 645 17.25 -9.93 -137.21
CA LYS A 645 18.48 -9.56 -136.47
C LYS A 645 18.96 -8.09 -136.42
N SER A 646 18.92 -7.51 -135.21
CA SER A 646 20.11 -6.98 -134.51
C SER A 646 19.86 -6.76 -133.00
N LEU A 647 20.96 -6.65 -132.24
CA LEU A 647 21.10 -6.33 -130.79
C LEU A 647 21.70 -4.87 -130.74
N PRO A 648 21.67 -4.06 -129.64
CA PRO A 648 21.81 -4.50 -128.24
C PRO A 648 21.15 -3.68 -127.09
N GLN A 649 21.29 -4.22 -125.85
CA GLN A 649 21.49 -3.56 -124.52
C GLN A 649 20.61 -2.34 -124.12
N GLN A 650 20.11 -2.17 -122.88
CA GLN A 650 20.34 -2.77 -121.54
C GLN A 650 19.07 -2.48 -120.67
N SER A 651 18.84 -2.88 -119.41
CA SER A 651 19.57 -3.65 -118.37
C SER A 651 18.53 -4.34 -117.44
N SER A 652 18.80 -5.47 -116.76
CA SER A 652 19.47 -5.65 -115.43
C SER A 652 18.77 -4.99 -114.23
N SER A 653 18.54 -5.64 -113.08
CA SER A 653 18.41 -7.08 -112.70
C SER A 653 17.75 -7.16 -111.29
N VAL A 654 17.06 -8.22 -110.80
CA VAL A 654 17.53 -9.55 -110.32
C VAL A 654 18.81 -9.44 -109.45
N ILE A 655 18.98 -9.94 -108.21
CA ILE A 655 18.61 -11.20 -107.52
C ILE A 655 18.52 -10.94 -105.99
N SER A 656 17.83 -11.81 -105.23
CA SER A 656 18.05 -12.03 -103.77
C SER A 656 18.68 -13.43 -103.60
N PRO A 657 19.66 -13.68 -102.70
CA PRO A 657 19.32 -13.87 -101.27
C PRO A 657 20.45 -13.64 -100.21
N GLU A 658 20.11 -13.94 -98.95
CA GLU A 658 20.92 -14.52 -97.85
C GLU A 658 22.13 -13.82 -97.17
N GLN A 659 21.88 -13.41 -95.92
CA GLN A 659 22.66 -13.61 -94.67
C GLN A 659 24.21 -13.45 -94.63
N SER A 660 24.67 -12.36 -93.98
CA SER A 660 25.24 -12.35 -92.60
C SER A 660 26.53 -11.54 -92.36
N GLU A 661 26.62 -11.01 -91.13
CA GLU A 661 27.77 -10.44 -90.38
C GLU A 661 28.55 -9.18 -90.82
N ALA A 662 29.11 -8.53 -89.78
CA ALA A 662 30.25 -7.59 -89.74
C ALA A 662 30.10 -6.09 -90.14
N GLN A 663 29.80 -5.27 -89.12
CA GLN A 663 30.61 -4.13 -88.63
C GLN A 663 30.75 -2.77 -89.38
N ALA A 664 30.31 -1.72 -88.64
CA ALA A 664 31.01 -0.47 -88.31
C ALA A 664 30.72 0.86 -89.06
N LEU A 665 30.95 1.97 -88.33
CA LEU A 665 30.91 3.41 -88.69
C LEU A 665 29.52 3.95 -89.12
N LEU A 666 28.81 4.81 -88.38
CA LEU A 666 29.15 5.69 -87.23
C LEU A 666 30.12 6.85 -87.53
N ASP A 667 29.57 8.00 -87.98
CA ASP A 667 29.79 9.37 -87.45
C ASP A 667 29.02 10.42 -88.30
N GLY A 668 28.67 11.62 -87.82
CA GLY A 668 28.76 12.13 -86.45
C GLY A 668 28.54 13.66 -86.34
N THR A 669 27.77 14.12 -85.34
CA THR A 669 27.75 15.50 -84.80
C THR A 669 27.02 15.45 -83.44
N LEU A 670 27.64 15.49 -82.25
CA LEU A 670 28.56 16.48 -81.62
C LEU A 670 27.94 17.89 -81.53
N ARG A 671 27.98 18.62 -80.40
CA ARG A 671 28.79 18.52 -79.15
C ARG A 671 27.88 18.16 -77.94
N GLY A 672 28.31 17.84 -76.71
CA GLY A 672 29.60 18.04 -76.01
C GLY A 672 29.62 19.39 -75.25
N HIS A 673 30.16 19.56 -74.04
CA HIS A 673 31.11 18.78 -73.21
C HIS A 673 30.96 19.19 -71.72
N SER A 674 31.57 18.59 -70.67
CA SER A 674 32.06 17.22 -70.35
C SER A 674 32.85 17.29 -69.02
N LYS A 675 32.80 16.28 -68.13
CA LYS A 675 33.72 15.93 -67.00
C LYS A 675 33.01 14.95 -66.01
N GLN A 676 33.66 14.02 -65.28
CA GLN A 676 35.00 13.41 -65.43
C GLN A 676 35.10 12.07 -64.63
N THR A 677 36.00 11.18 -65.07
CA THR A 677 36.86 10.18 -64.35
C THR A 677 36.64 9.83 -62.86
N ASP A 678 36.87 8.60 -62.37
CA ASP A 678 37.32 7.34 -63.01
C ASP A 678 37.14 6.13 -62.06
N GLY A 679 37.25 4.90 -62.58
CA GLY A 679 37.66 3.75 -61.74
C GLY A 679 37.19 2.36 -62.17
N THR A 680 38.11 1.48 -62.59
CA THR A 680 38.00 0.01 -62.54
C THR A 680 39.37 -0.64 -62.76
N CYS A 681 39.79 -1.57 -61.89
CA CYS A 681 40.60 -2.73 -62.27
C CYS A 681 40.46 -3.87 -61.23
N TYR A 682 40.81 -5.10 -61.61
CA TYR A 682 40.51 -6.34 -60.89
C TYR A 682 41.67 -6.82 -59.99
N SER A 683 41.36 -7.50 -58.87
CA SER A 683 41.65 -8.95 -58.68
C SER A 683 41.36 -9.49 -57.27
N ARG A 684 40.97 -10.79 -57.24
CA ARG A 684 41.08 -11.85 -56.19
C ARG A 684 41.63 -11.49 -54.78
N ALA A 685 41.16 -12.12 -53.69
CA ALA A 685 40.20 -13.22 -53.52
C ALA A 685 39.66 -13.32 -52.07
N SER A 686 38.46 -13.91 -51.89
CA SER A 686 38.16 -14.96 -50.90
C SER A 686 36.74 -15.51 -51.10
N GLU A 687 36.59 -16.83 -51.00
CA GLU A 687 35.31 -17.54 -50.82
C GLU A 687 34.95 -17.52 -49.30
N ILE A 688 33.78 -17.92 -48.78
CA ILE A 688 33.00 -19.15 -48.97
C ILE A 688 31.48 -18.89 -48.73
N VAL A 689 30.66 -19.82 -49.22
CA VAL A 689 29.18 -19.84 -49.24
C VAL A 689 28.54 -20.13 -47.86
N CYS A 690 27.30 -19.63 -47.66
CA CYS A 690 26.47 -19.87 -46.47
C CYS A 690 25.91 -21.30 -46.38
N GLN A 691 25.71 -21.86 -45.18
CA GLN A 691 24.54 -22.72 -44.89
C GLN A 691 24.28 -22.97 -43.40
N SER A 692 23.13 -23.59 -43.13
CA SER A 692 22.65 -24.23 -41.88
C SER A 692 22.55 -23.36 -40.60
N ALA A 693 21.35 -23.33 -40.03
CA ALA A 693 21.17 -23.25 -38.58
C ALA A 693 21.35 -24.65 -37.98
N ASP A 694 21.70 -24.75 -36.69
CA ASP A 694 21.45 -25.97 -35.93
C ASP A 694 21.28 -25.74 -34.42
N MET A 695 20.67 -26.70 -33.75
CA MET A 695 20.45 -26.75 -32.31
C MET A 695 21.65 -27.38 -31.58
N SER A 696 21.96 -26.93 -30.36
CA SER A 696 22.76 -27.75 -29.43
C SER A 696 22.37 -27.52 -27.97
N TYR A 697 22.21 -28.63 -27.24
CA TYR A 697 21.92 -28.70 -25.81
C TYR A 697 23.21 -28.93 -24.99
N LEU A 698 23.05 -28.89 -23.65
CA LEU A 698 23.91 -29.34 -22.54
C LEU A 698 24.59 -28.18 -21.76
N ASN A 699 24.39 -27.98 -20.45
CA ASN A 699 24.54 -28.85 -19.24
C ASN A 699 26.01 -29.26 -19.00
N LEU A 700 26.65 -29.07 -17.83
CA LEU A 700 26.31 -28.52 -16.49
C LEU A 700 27.51 -27.65 -15.98
N THR A 701 27.63 -27.05 -14.78
CA THR A 701 26.83 -27.03 -13.52
C THR A 701 27.18 -25.77 -12.69
N SER A 702 26.24 -25.22 -11.90
CA SER A 702 26.52 -24.74 -10.53
C SER A 702 25.20 -24.59 -9.74
N THR A 703 25.22 -24.81 -8.42
CA THR A 703 24.01 -25.01 -7.60
C THR A 703 23.76 -23.90 -6.59
N GLN A 704 22.63 -23.22 -6.67
CA GLN A 704 21.98 -22.68 -5.46
C GLN A 704 20.46 -22.57 -5.66
N LYS A 705 19.70 -23.08 -4.67
CA LYS A 705 18.23 -22.92 -4.62
C LYS A 705 17.88 -21.47 -4.28
N ASN A 706 16.77 -20.98 -4.82
CA ASN A 706 15.71 -20.30 -4.05
C ASN A 706 14.44 -20.16 -4.91
N HIS A 707 13.27 -20.09 -4.27
CA HIS A 707 11.96 -20.16 -4.94
C HIS A 707 11.49 -18.79 -5.42
N LEU A 708 10.70 -18.77 -6.51
CA LEU A 708 9.96 -17.61 -7.00
C LEU A 708 8.48 -17.96 -7.10
N ASN A 709 7.66 -17.50 -6.16
CA ASN A 709 6.21 -17.51 -6.29
C ASN A 709 5.76 -16.26 -7.06
N ARG A 710 5.11 -16.47 -8.21
CA ARG A 710 4.60 -15.40 -9.09
C ARG A 710 3.07 -15.36 -9.01
N SER A 711 2.52 -14.46 -8.19
CA SER A 711 1.07 -14.26 -8.16
C SER A 711 0.59 -13.52 -9.41
N GLY A 712 -0.48 -14.02 -10.03
CA GLY A 712 -1.31 -13.23 -10.94
C GLY A 712 -2.30 -12.35 -10.16
N PRO A 713 -3.04 -11.46 -10.85
CA PRO A 713 -4.05 -10.61 -10.23
C PRO A 713 -5.35 -11.38 -9.92
N LEU A 714 -5.96 -11.09 -8.77
CA LEU A 714 -7.31 -11.58 -8.44
C LEU A 714 -8.38 -10.58 -8.91
N ALA A 715 -9.44 -11.12 -9.53
CA ALA A 715 -10.60 -10.36 -9.96
C ALA A 715 -11.60 -10.13 -8.82
N ALA A 716 -12.57 -9.25 -9.06
CA ALA A 716 -13.56 -8.80 -8.09
C ALA A 716 -14.40 -9.94 -7.49
N LEU A 717 -14.73 -9.80 -6.19
CA LEU A 717 -15.84 -10.49 -5.54
C LEU A 717 -16.77 -9.45 -4.91
N SER A 718 -18.02 -9.44 -5.37
CA SER A 718 -19.08 -8.60 -4.80
C SER A 718 -19.46 -9.10 -3.41
N SER A 719 -19.52 -8.20 -2.43
CA SER A 719 -20.16 -8.47 -1.14
C SER A 719 -21.59 -7.93 -1.16
N LEU A 720 -22.56 -8.78 -0.85
CA LEU A 720 -23.98 -8.42 -0.76
C LEU A 720 -24.31 -8.04 0.69
N GLU A 721 -24.89 -6.86 0.91
CA GLU A 721 -25.26 -6.41 2.25
C GLU A 721 -26.54 -7.13 2.74
N ASN A 722 -26.55 -7.54 4.02
CA ASN A 722 -27.75 -8.01 4.70
C ASN A 722 -28.41 -6.84 5.44
N LEU A 723 -29.70 -6.59 5.15
CA LEU A 723 -30.57 -5.74 5.97
C LEU A 723 -31.26 -6.59 7.07
N PRO A 724 -31.57 -6.01 8.24
CA PRO A 724 -32.05 -6.76 9.39
C PRO A 724 -33.56 -7.00 9.42
N SER A 725 -33.97 -8.01 10.19
CA SER A 725 -35.31 -8.22 10.76
C SER A 725 -35.18 -9.06 12.03
#